data_AF-A0AAV9X4H8-F1
#
_entry.id   AF-A0AAV9X4H8-F1
#
_cell.length_a   1.000
_cell.length_b   1.000
_cell.length_c   1.000
_cell.angle_alpha   90.00
_cell.angle_beta   90.00
_cell.angle_gamma   90.00
#
_symmetry.space_group_name_H-M   'P 1'
#
loop_
_entity.id
_entity.type
_entity.pdbx_description
1 polymer ?
#
loop_
_entity_poly.entity_id
_entity_poly.type
_entity_poly.pdbx_seq_one_letter_code
_entity_poly.pdbx_strand_id
1 'polypeptide(L)'
;MPRRASSSVSSIIDTPKRATVRTTNKIVQFFASSQKPSTGEAKLSSSFPGALPKLAPSLSLPTISLSTATGENTSEAPMVVFSPEEARRTARKHAQFAPLLHQSHKYVSQHNDEKELAEPVEDEPPYFIMITTYFSYLILIIFGHVRDFFGKRFKSSKYTHLKAQNGYAALNSDFDNFYVRRLKKRLDDCFSRPITGVPGRYITLLGRTSNDYNDTFHMTGEKIETLNMSSYNYLGFAQSEGPCADAAEESIRKYGVSAAGTRAEGGTLDLHVDCEALIARFVGKPASILYSMGYATNAWIFQSLVGKGCLIISDELNHASIRTGARVSGAMIDMFKHNHMEDLENKLREYISQGQPRTHRPWKKILVVVEGLYSMEGTMCNLPALIRLRRKYGFYLFVDEAHSVGALGPRGRGVCDFFGVDPREVDILMGTLTKSFGANGGYIAAEKVIIDKLRAINAGVLMSEAPAPGVVTQITSALKMITGELNTGEGEERLQRLAFNSRYLRLGLKRLGFIVLGHDDSPIVPLMLYNPAKMPAFSREMLKRKISVVVVGYPATPLVSSRVRFCLSASHNKDDLDRLLRACDEVGVDLDLKLSSGIAGGAIPLPEGVTQEMEDERIANGGKIAAPRWPIEEVIKRGVQDAQLPLR
;
A
#
# COMPACT_ATOMS: atom_id res chain seq x y z
N MET A 1 -51.91 16.52 50.60
CA MET A 1 -53.30 15.99 50.64
C MET A 1 -54.25 17.16 50.78
N PRO A 2 -55.53 17.10 50.34
CA PRO A 2 -56.25 16.10 49.51
C PRO A 2 -56.18 16.47 48.00
N ARG A 3 -56.99 16.02 47.01
CA ARG A 3 -57.67 14.73 46.71
C ARG A 3 -57.85 14.56 45.17
N ARG A 4 -57.93 13.28 44.75
CA ARG A 4 -58.72 12.61 43.67
C ARG A 4 -59.89 13.40 43.02
N ALA A 5 -60.39 13.11 41.78
CA ALA A 5 -60.01 12.15 40.71
C ALA A 5 -60.84 12.37 39.39
N SER A 6 -60.55 11.54 38.37
CA SER A 6 -61.45 10.94 37.33
C SER A 6 -62.06 11.75 36.15
N SER A 7 -61.56 11.41 34.95
CA SER A 7 -62.27 10.91 33.74
C SER A 7 -63.18 11.76 32.81
N SER A 8 -62.97 11.48 31.50
CA SER A 8 -63.92 11.28 30.37
C SER A 8 -64.45 12.42 29.47
N VAL A 9 -63.92 12.43 28.23
CA VAL A 9 -64.63 12.32 26.92
C VAL A 9 -65.57 13.44 26.40
N SER A 10 -65.23 13.98 25.20
CA SER A 10 -66.13 14.57 24.16
C SER A 10 -66.81 15.92 24.49
N SER A 11 -67.02 16.91 23.59
CA SER A 11 -66.61 17.19 22.20
C SER A 11 -66.90 18.68 21.84
N ILE A 12 -66.73 19.04 20.56
CA ILE A 12 -67.22 20.26 19.87
C ILE A 12 -66.37 21.55 20.01
N ILE A 13 -65.52 21.74 18.98
CA ILE A 13 -65.39 22.94 18.14
C ILE A 13 -65.73 24.29 18.79
N ASP A 14 -64.69 25.13 18.98
CA ASP A 14 -64.77 26.51 18.47
C ASP A 14 -63.37 27.05 18.10
N THR A 15 -63.31 27.93 17.08
CA THR A 15 -62.04 28.46 16.57
C THR A 15 -61.72 29.85 17.14
N PRO A 16 -60.44 30.14 17.39
CA PRO A 16 -59.97 31.47 16.96
C PRO A 16 -58.55 31.53 16.36
N LYS A 17 -58.49 32.27 15.24
CA LYS A 17 -57.47 33.28 14.93
C LYS A 17 -55.98 32.88 14.97
N ARG A 18 -55.52 32.39 13.81
CA ARG A 18 -54.31 32.81 13.07
C ARG A 18 -53.33 33.74 13.83
N ALA A 19 -52.31 33.15 14.45
CA ALA A 19 -51.09 33.85 14.86
C ALA A 19 -49.91 33.40 13.96
N THR A 20 -49.15 34.35 13.42
CA THR A 20 -48.03 34.09 12.52
C THR A 20 -46.76 33.71 13.27
N VAL A 21 -46.19 32.53 13.00
CA VAL A 21 -44.77 32.22 13.30
C VAL A 21 -44.08 31.80 12.00
N ARG A 22 -43.07 32.57 11.60
CA ARG A 22 -42.39 32.45 10.30
C ARG A 22 -40.93 32.02 10.49
N THR A 23 -40.71 30.74 10.77
CA THR A 23 -39.38 30.11 10.76
C THR A 23 -39.49 28.64 10.40
N THR A 24 -39.54 28.33 9.10
CA THR A 24 -39.40 26.96 8.60
C THR A 24 -37.93 26.53 8.63
N ASN A 25 -37.62 25.49 9.41
CA ASN A 25 -36.30 24.87 9.46
C ASN A 25 -35.92 24.29 8.07
N LYS A 26 -34.94 24.90 7.39
CA LYS A 26 -34.51 24.52 6.03
C LYS A 26 -33.97 23.08 5.90
N ILE A 27 -33.67 22.41 7.01
CA ILE A 27 -33.16 21.02 7.02
C ILE A 27 -34.28 19.99 6.77
N VAL A 28 -35.52 20.25 7.21
CA VAL A 28 -36.62 19.25 7.12
C VAL A 28 -37.08 19.03 5.68
N GLN A 29 -36.97 20.05 4.81
CA GLN A 29 -37.28 19.91 3.38
C GLN A 29 -36.29 19.05 2.58
N PHE A 30 -35.11 18.73 3.14
CA PHE A 30 -34.08 17.96 2.41
C PHE A 30 -34.37 16.45 2.35
N PHE A 31 -35.26 15.95 3.21
CA PHE A 31 -35.55 14.50 3.36
C PHE A 31 -37.02 14.12 3.10
N ALA A 32 -37.88 15.08 2.74
CA ALA A 32 -39.31 14.86 2.57
C ALA A 32 -39.71 14.58 1.10
N SER A 33 -39.42 13.38 0.59
CA SER A 33 -39.99 12.89 -0.67
C SER A 33 -41.31 12.16 -0.43
N SER A 34 -42.42 12.66 -0.99
CA SER A 34 -43.72 12.00 -0.93
C SER A 34 -43.75 10.72 -1.77
N GLN A 35 -44.09 9.59 -1.15
CA GLN A 35 -44.44 8.35 -1.84
C GLN A 35 -45.95 8.31 -2.11
N LYS A 36 -46.35 7.87 -3.32
CA LYS A 36 -47.68 7.28 -3.58
C LYS A 36 -47.52 5.77 -3.78
N PRO A 37 -48.48 4.95 -3.32
CA PRO A 37 -48.40 3.50 -3.47
C PRO A 37 -48.76 3.07 -4.91
N SER A 38 -48.05 2.08 -5.42
CA SER A 38 -48.46 1.29 -6.59
C SER A 38 -48.63 -0.17 -6.16
N THR A 39 -49.85 -0.69 -6.32
CA THR A 39 -50.19 -2.10 -6.08
C THR A 39 -49.52 -3.01 -7.10
N GLY A 40 -48.93 -4.10 -6.64
CA GLY A 40 -48.33 -5.14 -7.49
C GLY A 40 -47.90 -6.33 -6.66
N GLU A 41 -48.77 -7.34 -6.55
CA GLU A 41 -48.43 -8.61 -5.91
C GLU A 41 -47.46 -9.42 -6.78
N ALA A 42 -46.39 -9.93 -6.18
CA ALA A 42 -45.58 -11.00 -6.74
C ALA A 42 -45.12 -11.93 -5.61
N LYS A 43 -45.41 -13.23 -5.76
CA LYS A 43 -45.28 -14.25 -4.71
C LYS A 43 -43.80 -14.54 -4.38
N LEU A 44 -43.49 -14.74 -3.10
CA LEU A 44 -42.33 -15.54 -2.72
C LEU A 44 -42.60 -17.00 -3.06
N SER A 45 -41.72 -17.64 -3.84
CA SER A 45 -41.62 -19.09 -3.95
C SER A 45 -40.25 -19.56 -3.48
N SER A 46 -40.24 -20.40 -2.46
CA SER A 46 -39.07 -21.12 -1.98
C SER A 46 -38.72 -22.27 -2.93
N SER A 47 -37.45 -22.37 -3.32
CA SER A 47 -36.91 -23.60 -3.93
C SER A 47 -35.39 -23.70 -3.73
N PHE A 48 -34.97 -24.45 -2.71
CA PHE A 48 -33.65 -25.07 -2.67
C PHE A 48 -33.73 -26.44 -3.33
N PRO A 49 -32.73 -26.81 -4.14
CA PRO A 49 -32.23 -28.18 -4.06
C PRO A 49 -30.70 -28.28 -4.19
N GLY A 50 -30.12 -29.30 -3.52
CA GLY A 50 -28.99 -30.05 -4.08
C GLY A 50 -27.58 -29.76 -3.54
N ALA A 51 -27.14 -30.64 -2.63
CA ALA A 51 -25.79 -31.20 -2.44
C ALA A 51 -24.53 -30.46 -2.98
N LEU A 52 -23.59 -30.20 -2.07
CA LEU A 52 -22.20 -29.84 -2.39
C LEU A 52 -21.41 -31.06 -2.90
N PRO A 53 -20.78 -31.03 -4.11
CA PRO A 53 -19.81 -32.03 -4.51
C PRO A 53 -18.44 -31.78 -3.84
N LYS A 54 -17.96 -32.77 -3.08
CA LYS A 54 -16.56 -32.81 -2.62
C LYS A 54 -15.64 -33.16 -3.80
N LEU A 55 -14.93 -32.18 -4.34
CA LEU A 55 -13.86 -32.38 -5.31
C LEU A 55 -12.59 -31.65 -4.84
N ALA A 56 -11.62 -32.44 -4.35
CA ALA A 56 -10.27 -31.96 -4.08
C ALA A 56 -9.43 -32.10 -5.36
N PRO A 57 -8.67 -31.08 -5.78
CA PRO A 57 -7.73 -31.22 -6.88
C PRO A 57 -6.54 -32.07 -6.43
N SER A 58 -6.19 -33.10 -7.20
CA SER A 58 -4.98 -33.88 -6.99
C SER A 58 -3.75 -33.08 -7.44
N LEU A 59 -2.91 -32.70 -6.49
CA LEU A 59 -1.54 -32.28 -6.77
C LEU A 59 -0.71 -33.51 -7.17
N SER A 60 -0.52 -33.72 -8.47
CA SER A 60 0.44 -34.70 -8.98
C SER A 60 1.86 -34.13 -8.92
N LEU A 61 2.66 -34.60 -7.97
CA LEU A 61 4.10 -34.31 -7.88
C LEU A 61 4.90 -35.33 -8.71
N PRO A 62 6.05 -34.94 -9.29
CA PRO A 62 6.94 -35.89 -9.95
C PRO A 62 7.71 -36.73 -8.93
N THR A 63 7.66 -38.05 -9.08
CA THR A 63 8.47 -38.99 -8.28
C THR A 63 9.87 -39.09 -8.87
N ILE A 64 10.89 -38.63 -8.15
CA ILE A 64 12.29 -38.88 -8.51
C ILE A 64 12.68 -40.26 -7.98
N SER A 65 12.98 -41.19 -8.88
CA SER A 65 13.59 -42.47 -8.53
C SER A 65 15.11 -42.35 -8.66
N LEU A 66 15.83 -42.43 -7.55
CA LEU A 66 17.29 -42.58 -7.54
C LEU A 66 17.63 -44.08 -7.55
N SER A 67 18.05 -44.61 -8.69
CA SER A 67 18.67 -45.92 -8.81
C SER A 67 20.19 -45.77 -8.96
N THR A 68 20.92 -45.80 -7.84
CA THR A 68 22.36 -46.05 -7.85
C THR A 68 22.61 -47.52 -8.15
N ALA A 69 23.39 -47.81 -9.18
CA ALA A 69 23.63 -49.16 -9.65
C ALA A 69 24.68 -49.91 -8.81
N THR A 70 24.21 -50.81 -7.95
CA THR A 70 24.90 -52.07 -7.56
C THR A 70 23.83 -53.10 -7.26
N GLY A 71 23.89 -54.26 -7.92
CA GLY A 71 22.83 -55.27 -7.79
C GLY A 71 23.03 -56.18 -6.59
N GLU A 72 21.98 -56.36 -5.80
CA GLU A 72 21.65 -57.61 -5.10
C GLU A 72 20.16 -57.59 -4.72
N ASN A 73 19.51 -58.76 -4.68
CA ASN A 73 18.05 -58.86 -4.47
C ASN A 73 17.69 -58.76 -2.98
N THR A 74 17.30 -57.57 -2.51
CA THR A 74 16.54 -57.41 -1.27
C THR A 74 15.20 -56.72 -1.52
N SER A 75 14.12 -57.34 -1.05
CA SER A 75 12.76 -56.82 -1.18
C SER A 75 12.45 -55.81 -0.07
N GLU A 76 13.11 -54.66 -0.09
CA GLU A 76 12.72 -53.52 0.74
C GLU A 76 11.66 -52.67 0.02
N ALA A 77 10.53 -52.45 0.69
CA ALA A 77 9.56 -51.47 0.22
C ALA A 77 10.23 -50.07 0.25
N PRO A 78 10.03 -49.23 -0.78
CA PRO A 78 10.68 -47.92 -0.82
C PRO A 78 10.29 -47.11 0.42
N MET A 79 11.29 -46.68 1.21
CA MET A 79 11.06 -45.82 2.36
C MET A 79 10.37 -44.53 1.92
N VAL A 80 9.07 -44.42 2.21
CA VAL A 80 8.29 -43.20 2.02
C VAL A 80 8.70 -42.23 3.14
N VAL A 81 9.72 -41.40 2.86
CA VAL A 81 10.43 -40.57 3.86
C VAL A 81 9.53 -39.57 4.59
N PHE A 82 8.34 -39.25 4.06
CA PHE A 82 7.33 -38.41 4.72
C PHE A 82 5.92 -38.92 4.43
N SER A 83 5.01 -38.82 5.41
CA SER A 83 3.61 -39.12 5.16
C SER A 83 3.01 -38.17 4.09
N PRO A 84 1.96 -38.58 3.36
CA PRO A 84 1.30 -37.72 2.37
C PRO A 84 0.74 -36.41 2.96
N GLU A 85 0.51 -36.35 4.26
CA GLU A 85 0.04 -35.16 4.97
C GLU A 85 1.19 -34.19 5.28
N GLU A 86 2.33 -34.69 5.78
CA GLU A 86 3.54 -33.91 6.01
C GLU A 86 4.12 -33.32 4.71
N ALA A 87 4.07 -34.09 3.62
CA ALA A 87 4.46 -33.60 2.30
C ALA A 87 3.58 -32.43 1.84
N ARG A 88 2.25 -32.53 2.02
CA ARG A 88 1.31 -31.43 1.72
C ARG A 88 1.50 -30.22 2.62
N ARG A 89 1.81 -30.43 3.90
CA ARG A 89 2.10 -29.35 4.85
C ARG A 89 3.39 -28.61 4.47
N THR A 90 4.45 -29.35 4.15
CA THR A 90 5.74 -28.79 3.72
C THR A 90 5.60 -28.01 2.41
N ALA A 91 4.86 -28.55 1.43
CA ALA A 91 4.54 -27.84 0.19
C ALA A 91 3.77 -26.53 0.46
N ARG A 92 2.78 -26.55 1.37
CA ARG A 92 2.03 -25.35 1.78
C ARG A 92 2.93 -24.30 2.43
N LYS A 93 3.82 -24.69 3.35
CA LYS A 93 4.82 -23.78 3.94
C LYS A 93 5.68 -23.13 2.85
N HIS A 94 6.26 -23.92 1.94
CA HIS A 94 7.09 -23.42 0.84
C HIS A 94 6.35 -22.55 -0.19
N ALA A 95 5.03 -22.72 -0.32
CA ALA A 95 4.16 -21.88 -1.15
C ALA A 95 3.79 -20.54 -0.47
N GLN A 96 3.91 -20.44 0.85
CA GLN A 96 3.67 -19.19 1.60
C GLN A 96 4.98 -18.44 1.92
N PHE A 97 6.05 -19.17 2.19
CA PHE A 97 7.38 -18.64 2.49
C PHE A 97 8.45 -19.62 1.98
N ALA A 98 9.25 -19.23 0.98
CA ALA A 98 10.30 -20.10 0.45
C ALA A 98 11.46 -20.29 1.44
N PRO A 99 12.17 -21.43 1.39
CA PRO A 99 13.46 -21.56 2.07
C PRO A 99 14.50 -20.57 1.51
N LEU A 100 15.45 -20.16 2.35
CA LEU A 100 16.64 -19.42 1.92
C LEU A 100 17.56 -20.37 1.14
N LEU A 101 17.89 -20.02 -0.10
CA LEU A 101 18.69 -20.89 -0.98
C LEU A 101 20.19 -20.84 -0.71
N HIS A 102 20.71 -19.67 -0.29
CA HIS A 102 22.14 -19.47 -0.02
C HIS A 102 22.33 -18.28 0.92
N GLN A 103 23.39 -18.29 1.74
CA GLN A 103 23.64 -17.22 2.73
C GLN A 103 23.98 -15.87 2.10
N SER A 104 24.46 -15.84 0.85
CA SER A 104 24.67 -14.60 0.10
C SER A 104 23.40 -13.94 -0.44
N HIS A 105 22.22 -14.54 -0.23
CA HIS A 105 20.92 -13.95 -0.58
C HIS A 105 20.35 -13.11 0.58
N LYS A 106 21.24 -12.36 1.23
CA LYS A 106 21.01 -11.54 2.43
C LYS A 106 21.84 -10.26 2.31
N TYR A 107 21.28 -9.13 2.73
CA TYR A 107 21.93 -7.82 2.71
C TYR A 107 21.40 -6.99 3.90
N VAL A 108 22.22 -6.18 4.56
CA VAL A 108 21.74 -5.35 5.69
C VAL A 108 21.30 -3.98 5.17
N SER A 109 20.01 -3.66 5.30
CA SER A 109 19.49 -2.35 4.90
C SER A 109 19.85 -1.28 5.93
N GLN A 110 20.84 -0.45 5.59
CA GLN A 110 21.34 0.64 6.44
C GLN A 110 21.99 1.73 5.58
N HIS A 111 21.78 2.99 5.95
CA HIS A 111 22.54 4.13 5.44
C HIS A 111 23.89 4.19 6.16
N ASN A 112 24.98 4.01 5.42
CA ASN A 112 26.34 3.98 5.98
C ASN A 112 27.10 5.30 5.81
N ASP A 113 26.55 6.26 5.04
CA ASP A 113 27.18 7.55 4.79
C ASP A 113 26.81 8.58 5.86
N GLU A 114 27.77 9.36 6.34
CA GLU A 114 27.51 10.52 7.22
C GLU A 114 26.81 11.69 6.48
N LYS A 115 26.66 11.57 5.15
CA LYS A 115 26.07 12.59 4.28
C LYS A 115 24.55 12.41 4.18
N GLU A 116 23.88 13.51 3.82
CA GLU A 116 22.46 13.53 3.47
C GLU A 116 22.14 12.57 2.32
N LEU A 117 20.91 12.09 2.26
CA LEU A 117 20.43 11.35 1.10
C LEU A 117 20.45 12.28 -0.12
N ALA A 118 21.23 11.92 -1.15
CA ALA A 118 21.26 12.68 -2.40
C ALA A 118 19.86 12.75 -3.03
N GLU A 119 19.59 13.81 -3.79
CA GLU A 119 18.34 13.89 -4.55
C GLU A 119 18.31 12.74 -5.58
N PRO A 120 17.17 12.02 -5.72
CA PRO A 120 17.11 10.84 -6.57
C PRO A 120 17.28 11.23 -8.04
N VAL A 121 18.30 10.67 -8.69
CA VAL A 121 18.48 10.78 -10.13
C VAL A 121 17.41 9.94 -10.82
N GLU A 122 16.40 10.59 -11.39
CA GLU A 122 15.36 9.93 -12.17
C GLU A 122 15.72 9.88 -13.65
N ASP A 123 15.51 8.72 -14.29
CA ASP A 123 15.74 8.52 -15.72
C ASP A 123 14.48 8.87 -16.51
N GLU A 124 14.57 9.85 -17.41
CA GLU A 124 13.44 10.26 -18.24
C GLU A 124 13.32 9.39 -19.50
N PRO A 125 12.10 8.98 -19.91
CA PRO A 125 11.90 8.28 -21.16
C PRO A 125 12.19 9.21 -22.36
N PRO A 126 12.62 8.68 -23.51
CA PRO A 126 12.81 9.48 -24.72
C PRO A 126 11.56 10.30 -25.07
N TYR A 127 11.71 11.56 -25.51
CA TYR A 127 10.59 12.46 -25.82
C TYR A 127 9.53 11.85 -26.74
N PHE A 128 9.92 10.97 -27.67
CA PHE A 128 9.00 10.21 -28.51
C PHE A 128 7.98 9.37 -27.70
N ILE A 129 8.41 8.72 -26.62
CA ILE A 129 7.54 7.94 -25.72
C ILE A 129 6.58 8.86 -24.97
N MET A 130 7.03 10.03 -24.51
CA MET A 130 6.16 11.01 -23.86
C MET A 130 5.12 11.56 -24.82
N ILE A 131 5.53 12.01 -26.02
CA ILE A 131 4.65 12.53 -27.06
C ILE A 131 3.60 11.48 -27.46
N THR A 132 4.02 10.24 -27.74
CA THR A 132 3.09 9.16 -28.09
C THR A 132 2.17 8.76 -26.93
N THR A 133 2.61 8.88 -25.67
CA THR A 133 1.76 8.66 -24.49
C THR A 133 0.69 9.74 -24.35
N TYR A 134 1.05 11.02 -24.44
CA TYR A 134 0.09 12.13 -24.47
C TYR A 134 -0.89 12.02 -25.63
N PHE A 135 -0.40 11.70 -26.83
CA PHE A 135 -1.23 11.51 -28.02
C PHE A 135 -2.20 10.32 -27.88
N SER A 136 -1.76 9.22 -27.26
CA SER A 136 -2.61 8.05 -26.97
C SER A 136 -3.75 8.42 -26.01
N TYR A 137 -3.45 9.17 -24.94
CA TYR A 137 -4.49 9.68 -24.04
C TYR A 137 -5.42 10.67 -24.74
N LEU A 138 -4.91 11.59 -25.55
CA LEU A 138 -5.70 12.55 -26.32
C LEU A 138 -6.72 11.85 -27.22
N ILE A 139 -6.29 10.83 -27.98
CA ILE A 139 -7.19 10.00 -28.80
C ILE A 139 -8.28 9.35 -27.94
N LEU A 140 -7.90 8.66 -26.85
CA LEU A 140 -8.86 7.97 -25.98
C LEU A 140 -9.88 8.93 -25.34
N ILE A 141 -9.44 10.13 -24.96
CA ILE A 141 -10.29 11.19 -24.40
C ILE A 141 -11.25 11.73 -25.47
N ILE A 142 -10.77 12.05 -26.68
CA ILE A 142 -11.62 12.49 -27.81
C ILE A 142 -12.69 11.44 -28.12
N PHE A 143 -12.30 10.17 -28.32
CA PHE A 143 -13.24 9.08 -28.58
C PHE A 143 -14.23 8.87 -27.42
N GLY A 144 -13.78 9.04 -26.17
CA GLY A 144 -14.63 8.99 -24.98
C GLY A 144 -15.70 10.09 -24.97
N HIS A 145 -15.33 11.32 -25.32
CA HIS A 145 -16.25 12.47 -25.40
C HIS A 145 -17.21 12.35 -26.58
N VAL A 146 -16.74 11.95 -27.76
CA VAL A 146 -17.58 11.64 -28.93
C VAL A 146 -18.62 10.57 -28.54
N ARG A 147 -18.20 9.49 -27.87
CA ARG A 147 -19.12 8.44 -27.40
C ARG A 147 -20.12 8.95 -26.35
N ASP A 148 -19.72 9.86 -25.46
CA ASP A 148 -20.64 10.51 -24.52
C ASP A 148 -21.65 11.43 -25.24
N PHE A 149 -21.22 12.19 -26.25
CA PHE A 149 -22.09 13.07 -27.05
C PHE A 149 -23.17 12.27 -27.79
N PHE A 150 -22.77 11.29 -28.61
CA PHE A 150 -23.71 10.41 -29.31
C PHE A 150 -24.56 9.58 -28.33
N GLY A 151 -23.96 9.08 -27.24
CA GLY A 151 -24.67 8.36 -26.18
C GLY A 151 -25.79 9.19 -25.54
N LYS A 152 -25.50 10.45 -25.18
CA LYS A 152 -26.49 11.41 -24.65
C LYS A 152 -27.59 11.73 -25.66
N ARG A 153 -27.30 11.80 -26.96
CA ARG A 153 -28.29 12.14 -28.01
C ARG A 153 -29.19 10.98 -28.43
N PHE A 154 -28.63 9.77 -28.56
CA PHE A 154 -29.33 8.61 -29.17
C PHE A 154 -29.68 7.50 -28.17
N LYS A 155 -29.10 7.47 -26.97
CA LYS A 155 -29.38 6.46 -25.93
C LYS A 155 -29.68 7.11 -24.58
N SER A 156 -30.46 8.19 -24.60
CA SER A 156 -30.69 9.13 -23.48
C SER A 156 -30.93 8.44 -22.13
N SER A 157 -31.77 7.39 -22.08
CA SER A 157 -32.11 6.65 -20.86
C SER A 157 -30.90 6.04 -20.13
N LYS A 158 -29.86 5.61 -20.85
CA LYS A 158 -28.61 5.09 -20.26
C LYS A 158 -27.66 6.21 -19.78
N TYR A 159 -27.87 7.44 -20.23
CA TYR A 159 -27.01 8.61 -19.97
C TYR A 159 -27.68 9.64 -19.04
N THR A 160 -28.84 9.32 -18.49
CA THR A 160 -29.62 10.06 -17.48
C THR A 160 -28.75 10.65 -16.37
N HIS A 161 -27.87 9.84 -15.77
CA HIS A 161 -26.98 10.23 -14.66
C HIS A 161 -25.89 11.28 -15.03
N LEU A 162 -25.71 11.58 -16.33
CA LEU A 162 -24.72 12.52 -16.88
C LEU A 162 -25.38 13.78 -17.48
N LYS A 163 -26.65 14.01 -17.14
CA LYS A 163 -27.46 15.14 -17.58
C LYS A 163 -28.10 15.80 -16.36
N ALA A 164 -28.30 17.11 -16.43
CA ALA A 164 -29.22 17.76 -15.52
C ALA A 164 -30.64 17.23 -15.79
N GLN A 165 -31.40 16.94 -14.72
CA GLN A 165 -32.78 16.45 -14.79
C GLN A 165 -33.60 16.99 -13.63
N ASN A 166 -34.86 17.36 -13.90
CA ASN A 166 -35.82 17.80 -12.89
C ASN A 166 -35.30 18.93 -11.98
N GLY A 167 -34.47 19.83 -12.52
CA GLY A 167 -33.83 20.93 -11.77
C GLY A 167 -32.53 20.56 -11.05
N TYR A 168 -32.16 19.28 -10.99
CA TYR A 168 -30.91 18.81 -10.37
C TYR A 168 -29.77 18.77 -11.40
N ALA A 169 -28.56 19.10 -10.94
CA ALA A 169 -27.33 18.89 -11.70
C ALA A 169 -27.03 17.39 -11.91
N ALA A 170 -26.19 17.06 -12.89
CA ALA A 170 -25.71 15.69 -13.06
C ALA A 170 -24.85 15.30 -11.85
N LEU A 171 -25.15 14.15 -11.22
CA LEU A 171 -24.47 13.69 -10.01
C LEU A 171 -22.97 13.48 -10.21
N ASN A 172 -22.55 13.08 -11.41
CA ASN A 172 -21.13 12.94 -11.76
C ASN A 172 -20.90 13.53 -13.16
N SER A 173 -20.06 14.56 -13.25
CA SER A 173 -19.75 15.25 -14.51
C SER A 173 -18.28 15.69 -14.65
N ASP A 174 -17.44 15.35 -13.68
CA ASP A 174 -16.03 15.66 -13.62
C ASP A 174 -15.17 14.74 -14.50
N PHE A 175 -13.89 15.10 -14.60
CA PHE A 175 -12.89 14.33 -15.36
C PHE A 175 -12.68 12.94 -14.74
N ASP A 176 -12.70 12.82 -13.41
CA ASP A 176 -12.52 11.54 -12.71
C ASP A 176 -13.62 10.54 -13.08
N ASN A 177 -14.89 10.96 -13.06
CA ASN A 177 -15.99 10.12 -13.51
C ASN A 177 -15.88 9.77 -15.00
N PHE A 178 -15.50 10.73 -15.85
CA PHE A 178 -15.25 10.47 -17.27
C PHE A 178 -14.16 9.40 -17.46
N TYR A 179 -13.01 9.57 -16.81
CA TYR A 179 -11.88 8.65 -16.86
C TYR A 179 -12.29 7.25 -16.39
N VAL A 180 -13.00 7.15 -15.26
CA VAL A 180 -13.49 5.86 -14.74
C VAL A 180 -14.40 5.18 -15.76
N ARG A 181 -15.39 5.90 -16.32
CA ARG A 181 -16.37 5.34 -17.28
C ARG A 181 -15.79 5.00 -18.66
N ARG A 182 -14.74 5.70 -19.11
CA ARG A 182 -14.25 5.63 -20.50
C ARG A 182 -12.89 4.98 -20.65
N LEU A 183 -11.97 5.25 -19.73
CA LEU A 183 -10.60 4.72 -19.78
C LEU A 183 -10.47 3.55 -18.80
N LYS A 184 -10.55 3.77 -17.48
CA LYS A 184 -10.30 2.74 -16.46
C LYS A 184 -11.11 1.47 -16.68
N LYS A 185 -12.43 1.59 -16.93
CA LYS A 185 -13.32 0.44 -17.13
C LYS A 185 -12.82 -0.54 -18.19
N ARG A 186 -12.22 -0.05 -19.28
CA ARG A 186 -11.66 -0.88 -20.38
C ARG A 186 -10.49 -1.77 -19.94
N LEU A 187 -9.96 -1.54 -18.74
CA LEU A 187 -8.79 -2.18 -18.15
C LEU A 187 -9.15 -2.99 -16.89
N ASP A 188 -10.40 -2.95 -16.43
CA ASP A 188 -10.80 -3.52 -15.13
C ASP A 188 -10.61 -5.04 -15.03
N ASP A 189 -10.40 -5.77 -16.13
CA ASP A 189 -9.96 -7.17 -16.10
C ASP A 189 -8.55 -7.35 -15.49
N CYS A 190 -7.71 -6.32 -15.62
CA CYS A 190 -6.36 -6.24 -15.07
C CYS A 190 -6.28 -5.66 -13.65
N PHE A 191 -7.35 -5.01 -13.16
CA PHE A 191 -7.44 -4.44 -11.81
C PHE A 191 -8.31 -5.31 -10.89
N SER A 192 -8.03 -5.31 -9.59
CA SER A 192 -8.90 -5.94 -8.58
C SER A 192 -9.30 -7.39 -8.92
N ARG A 193 -8.34 -8.21 -9.36
CA ARG A 193 -8.58 -9.64 -9.60
C ARG A 193 -8.87 -10.30 -8.24
N PRO A 194 -10.00 -11.03 -8.09
CA PRO A 194 -10.35 -11.67 -6.82
C PRO A 194 -9.35 -12.76 -6.47
N ILE A 195 -9.04 -12.91 -5.17
CA ILE A 195 -8.09 -13.89 -4.65
C ILE A 195 -8.71 -14.72 -3.52
N THR A 196 -8.08 -15.85 -3.20
CA THR A 196 -8.42 -16.65 -2.03
C THR A 196 -7.17 -17.22 -1.36
N GLY A 197 -7.27 -17.59 -0.08
CA GLY A 197 -6.15 -18.04 0.73
C GLY A 197 -5.24 -16.91 1.20
N VAL A 198 -3.99 -17.26 1.51
CA VAL A 198 -3.00 -16.37 2.14
C VAL A 198 -2.18 -15.60 1.09
N PRO A 199 -1.90 -14.30 1.28
CA PRO A 199 -1.05 -13.50 0.40
C PRO A 199 0.46 -13.72 0.62
N GLY A 200 0.91 -14.98 0.55
CA GLY A 200 2.31 -15.39 0.72
C GLY A 200 3.13 -15.29 -0.58
N ARG A 201 4.19 -16.10 -0.70
CA ARG A 201 5.03 -16.24 -1.92
C ARG A 201 4.17 -16.49 -3.18
N TYR A 202 3.18 -17.37 -3.09
CA TYR A 202 2.17 -17.60 -4.12
C TYR A 202 0.79 -17.12 -3.65
N ILE A 203 -0.05 -16.72 -4.61
CA ILE A 203 -1.47 -16.43 -4.40
C ILE A 203 -2.35 -17.18 -5.38
N THR A 204 -3.54 -17.59 -4.91
CA THR A 204 -4.58 -18.18 -5.76
C THR A 204 -5.53 -17.09 -6.23
N LEU A 205 -5.49 -16.76 -7.52
CA LEU A 205 -6.51 -15.95 -8.17
C LEU A 205 -7.78 -16.78 -8.42
N LEU A 206 -8.94 -16.15 -8.30
CA LEU A 206 -10.21 -16.70 -8.75
C LEU A 206 -10.49 -16.23 -10.18
N GLY A 207 -10.70 -17.17 -11.08
CA GLY A 207 -10.95 -16.89 -12.49
C GLY A 207 -12.28 -16.14 -12.69
N ARG A 208 -12.25 -15.15 -13.58
CA ARG A 208 -13.44 -14.38 -13.98
C ARG A 208 -13.37 -14.00 -15.45
N THR A 209 -14.52 -13.89 -16.10
CA THR A 209 -14.67 -13.44 -17.50
C THR A 209 -15.69 -12.31 -17.60
N SER A 210 -15.60 -11.53 -18.67
CA SER A 210 -16.55 -10.47 -19.00
C SER A 210 -16.85 -10.51 -20.50
N ASN A 211 -18.13 -10.45 -20.85
CA ASN A 211 -18.62 -10.47 -22.24
C ASN A 211 -19.20 -9.11 -22.68
N ASP A 212 -19.15 -8.09 -21.82
CA ASP A 212 -19.77 -6.78 -21.98
C ASP A 212 -18.76 -5.61 -21.89
N TYR A 213 -17.49 -5.90 -22.17
CA TYR A 213 -16.36 -4.98 -22.07
C TYR A 213 -16.08 -4.48 -20.65
N ASN A 214 -15.99 -5.41 -19.70
CA ASN A 214 -15.75 -5.17 -18.28
C ASN A 214 -16.85 -4.29 -17.63
N ASP A 215 -18.12 -4.45 -18.04
CA ASP A 215 -19.26 -3.88 -17.31
C ASP A 215 -19.65 -4.77 -16.13
N THR A 216 -19.73 -6.07 -16.39
CA THR A 216 -19.92 -7.11 -15.39
C THR A 216 -18.87 -8.21 -15.54
N PHE A 217 -18.63 -8.93 -14.44
CA PHE A 217 -17.73 -10.08 -14.40
C PHE A 217 -18.45 -11.28 -13.81
N HIS A 218 -18.31 -12.43 -14.45
CA HIS A 218 -18.78 -13.72 -13.94
C HIS A 218 -17.59 -14.55 -13.48
N MET A 219 -17.70 -15.19 -12.30
CA MET A 219 -16.67 -16.11 -11.82
C MET A 219 -16.71 -17.40 -12.65
N THR A 220 -15.56 -17.89 -13.11
CA THR A 220 -15.47 -19.14 -13.89
C THR A 220 -15.37 -20.39 -13.00
N GLY A 221 -15.09 -20.22 -11.71
CA GLY A 221 -14.76 -21.31 -10.78
C GLY A 221 -13.31 -21.78 -10.87
N GLU A 222 -12.55 -21.32 -11.87
CA GLU A 222 -11.12 -21.61 -12.01
C GLU A 222 -10.32 -21.03 -10.84
N LYS A 223 -9.29 -21.75 -10.40
CA LYS A 223 -8.32 -21.29 -9.39
C LYS A 223 -6.94 -21.31 -10.02
N ILE A 224 -6.30 -20.13 -10.11
CA ILE A 224 -5.01 -19.97 -10.76
C ILE A 224 -3.98 -19.59 -9.69
N GLU A 225 -3.09 -20.52 -9.37
CA GLU A 225 -1.92 -20.21 -8.54
C GLU A 225 -0.91 -19.37 -9.35
N THR A 226 -0.37 -18.32 -8.73
CA THR A 226 0.55 -17.37 -9.36
C THR A 226 1.60 -16.89 -8.36
N LEU A 227 2.82 -16.63 -8.84
CA LEU A 227 3.85 -15.97 -8.05
C LEU A 227 3.35 -14.56 -7.68
N ASN A 228 3.38 -14.23 -6.39
CA ASN A 228 2.80 -13.00 -5.87
C ASN A 228 3.82 -11.87 -5.83
N MET A 229 3.74 -10.91 -6.75
CA MET A 229 4.53 -9.66 -6.69
C MET A 229 3.65 -8.46 -6.31
N SER A 230 2.54 -8.71 -5.61
CA SER A 230 1.39 -7.79 -5.54
C SER A 230 0.93 -7.42 -4.13
N SER A 231 1.36 -8.14 -3.08
CA SER A 231 1.01 -7.83 -1.68
C SER A 231 2.13 -7.08 -0.97
N TYR A 232 1.77 -6.28 0.03
CA TYR A 232 2.72 -5.62 0.93
C TYR A 232 3.16 -6.53 2.11
N ASN A 233 3.15 -7.85 1.94
CA ASN A 233 3.51 -8.82 2.97
C ASN A 233 5.04 -8.90 3.12
N TYR A 234 5.68 -7.76 3.45
CA TYR A 234 7.12 -7.55 3.29
C TYR A 234 7.98 -8.58 4.04
N LEU A 235 7.65 -8.91 5.29
CA LEU A 235 8.38 -9.95 6.05
C LEU A 235 7.76 -11.34 5.94
N GLY A 236 6.67 -11.51 5.18
CA GLY A 236 6.05 -12.81 4.99
C GLY A 236 5.33 -13.37 6.23
N PHE A 237 4.84 -12.51 7.14
CA PHE A 237 4.13 -12.94 8.36
C PHE A 237 2.64 -13.24 8.16
N ALA A 238 2.03 -12.84 7.03
CA ALA A 238 0.74 -13.39 6.65
C ALA A 238 0.95 -14.83 6.15
N GLN A 239 0.68 -15.80 7.04
CA GLN A 239 0.82 -17.25 6.87
C GLN A 239 -0.43 -17.94 7.43
N SER A 240 -0.73 -19.19 7.01
CA SER A 240 -1.86 -19.98 7.55
C SER A 240 -1.46 -20.93 8.68
N GLU A 241 -0.17 -21.00 9.01
CA GLU A 241 0.40 -21.85 10.05
C GLU A 241 1.74 -21.26 10.51
N GLY A 242 2.14 -21.58 11.73
CA GLY A 242 3.38 -21.10 12.35
C GLY A 242 3.13 -20.05 13.44
N PRO A 243 4.20 -19.60 14.14
CA PRO A 243 4.07 -18.99 15.47
C PRO A 243 3.08 -17.82 15.58
N CYS A 244 2.92 -17.00 14.53
CA CYS A 244 1.98 -15.88 14.53
C CYS A 244 0.53 -16.32 14.32
N ALA A 245 0.29 -17.22 13.36
CA ALA A 245 -1.03 -17.74 13.04
C ALA A 245 -1.58 -18.64 14.17
N ASP A 246 -0.72 -19.50 14.70
CA ASP A 246 -1.06 -20.44 15.77
C ASP A 246 -1.42 -19.67 17.07
N ALA A 247 -0.66 -18.63 17.42
CA ALA A 247 -0.96 -17.75 18.55
C ALA A 247 -2.25 -16.92 18.33
N ALA A 248 -2.52 -16.47 17.10
CA ALA A 248 -3.77 -15.78 16.77
C ALA A 248 -5.00 -16.71 16.93
N GLU A 249 -4.88 -17.99 16.57
CA GLU A 249 -5.93 -18.98 16.81
C GLU A 249 -6.19 -19.20 18.31
N GLU A 250 -5.13 -19.40 19.11
CA GLU A 250 -5.24 -19.54 20.57
C GLU A 250 -5.89 -18.31 21.21
N SER A 251 -5.50 -17.10 20.77
CA SER A 251 -6.08 -15.85 21.23
C SER A 251 -7.58 -15.77 20.95
N ILE A 252 -8.06 -16.26 19.81
CA ILE A 252 -9.50 -16.30 19.49
C ILE A 252 -10.23 -17.31 20.39
N ARG A 253 -9.61 -18.45 20.70
CA ARG A 253 -10.17 -19.44 21.64
C ARG A 253 -10.29 -18.89 23.08
N LYS A 254 -9.36 -18.02 23.50
CA LYS A 254 -9.32 -17.44 24.85
C LYS A 254 -10.16 -16.16 25.02
N TYR A 255 -10.08 -15.23 24.08
CA TYR A 255 -10.71 -13.89 24.18
C TYR A 255 -11.91 -13.69 23.25
N GLY A 256 -12.20 -14.65 22.37
CA GLY A 256 -13.22 -14.50 21.32
C GLY A 256 -12.74 -13.67 20.12
N VAL A 257 -13.68 -13.35 19.23
CA VAL A 257 -13.42 -12.68 17.95
C VAL A 257 -13.33 -11.15 18.08
N SER A 258 -14.01 -10.55 19.05
CA SER A 258 -14.03 -9.10 19.27
C SER A 258 -14.42 -8.78 20.71
N ALA A 259 -13.95 -7.64 21.23
CA ALA A 259 -14.42 -7.08 22.49
C ALA A 259 -15.78 -6.35 22.37
N ALA A 260 -16.29 -6.14 21.14
CA ALA A 260 -17.58 -5.52 20.82
C ALA A 260 -17.80 -4.16 21.54
N GLY A 261 -16.84 -3.26 21.37
CA GLY A 261 -16.83 -1.96 22.02
C GLY A 261 -15.59 -1.12 21.68
N THR A 262 -15.68 0.17 21.97
CA THR A 262 -14.60 1.13 21.71
C THR A 262 -13.46 1.01 22.72
N ARG A 263 -12.27 1.49 22.35
CA ARG A 263 -11.11 1.55 23.26
C ARG A 263 -11.32 2.48 24.47
N ALA A 264 -12.22 3.45 24.35
CA ALA A 264 -12.58 4.39 25.41
C ALA A 264 -13.59 3.84 26.44
N GLU A 265 -14.25 2.72 26.10
CA GLU A 265 -15.26 2.04 26.91
C GLU A 265 -14.75 0.63 27.26
N GLY A 266 -15.62 -0.38 27.25
CA GLY A 266 -15.28 -1.77 27.61
C GLY A 266 -14.39 -2.53 26.62
N GLY A 267 -13.97 -1.92 25.50
CA GLY A 267 -13.24 -2.62 24.43
C GLY A 267 -11.73 -2.83 24.68
N THR A 268 -11.16 -2.22 25.73
CA THR A 268 -9.71 -2.37 26.02
C THR A 268 -9.41 -3.64 26.81
N LEU A 269 -8.83 -4.62 26.12
CA LEU A 269 -8.23 -5.82 26.71
C LEU A 269 -6.74 -5.63 27.06
N ASP A 270 -6.21 -6.48 27.95
CA ASP A 270 -4.79 -6.66 28.28
C ASP A 270 -3.88 -6.72 27.04
N LEU A 271 -4.26 -7.52 26.03
CA LEU A 271 -3.55 -7.66 24.76
C LEU A 271 -3.24 -6.32 24.09
N HIS A 272 -4.15 -5.34 24.19
CA HIS A 272 -3.94 -4.02 23.57
C HIS A 272 -2.86 -3.21 24.30
N VAL A 273 -2.83 -3.29 25.62
CA VAL A 273 -1.87 -2.55 26.46
C VAL A 273 -0.47 -3.12 26.25
N ASP A 274 -0.33 -4.44 26.22
CA ASP A 274 0.94 -5.13 25.98
C ASP A 274 1.45 -4.87 24.56
N CYS A 275 0.57 -4.91 23.56
CA CYS A 275 0.92 -4.61 22.17
C CYS A 275 1.32 -3.13 21.97
N GLU A 276 0.60 -2.19 22.59
CA GLU A 276 0.99 -0.76 22.63
C GLU A 276 2.35 -0.54 23.29
N ALA A 277 2.65 -1.26 24.38
CA ALA A 277 3.94 -1.20 25.05
C ALA A 277 5.06 -1.82 24.18
N LEU A 278 4.78 -2.91 23.47
CA LEU A 278 5.74 -3.56 22.56
C LEU A 278 6.04 -2.70 21.33
N ILE A 279 5.02 -2.10 20.69
CA ILE A 279 5.20 -1.15 19.58
C ILE A 279 6.04 0.05 20.02
N ALA A 280 5.72 0.64 21.18
CA ALA A 280 6.48 1.77 21.74
C ALA A 280 7.97 1.42 21.93
N ARG A 281 8.28 0.27 22.55
CA ARG A 281 9.66 -0.24 22.67
C ARG A 281 10.32 -0.51 21.32
N PHE A 282 9.58 -1.07 20.37
CA PHE A 282 10.10 -1.42 19.05
C PHE A 282 10.56 -0.18 18.27
N VAL A 283 9.72 0.87 18.20
CA VAL A 283 10.05 2.11 17.48
C VAL A 283 10.85 3.13 18.30
N GLY A 284 11.23 2.79 19.54
CA GLY A 284 12.02 3.67 20.42
C GLY A 284 11.27 4.89 20.96
N LYS A 285 9.96 4.78 21.20
CA LYS A 285 9.12 5.86 21.74
C LYS A 285 8.62 5.57 23.15
N PRO A 286 8.36 6.60 23.99
CA PRO A 286 7.86 6.41 25.36
C PRO A 286 6.48 5.76 25.44
N ALA A 287 5.61 5.99 24.44
CA ALA A 287 4.28 5.39 24.37
C ALA A 287 3.80 5.28 22.93
N SER A 288 2.82 4.39 22.71
CA SER A 288 2.03 4.35 21.49
C SER A 288 0.56 4.02 21.76
N ILE A 289 -0.28 4.17 20.75
CA ILE A 289 -1.70 3.81 20.74
C ILE A 289 -2.08 3.09 19.44
N LEU A 290 -2.90 2.05 19.57
CA LEU A 290 -3.42 1.24 18.47
C LEU A 290 -4.72 1.80 17.88
N TYR A 291 -4.86 1.63 16.56
CA TYR A 291 -6.04 1.95 15.76
C TYR A 291 -6.47 0.74 14.92
N SER A 292 -7.78 0.58 14.71
CA SER A 292 -8.40 -0.54 13.99
C SER A 292 -8.14 -0.56 12.47
N MET A 293 -7.74 0.55 11.85
CA MET A 293 -7.49 0.65 10.40
C MET A 293 -6.38 1.66 10.08
N GLY A 294 -5.37 1.25 9.29
CA GLY A 294 -4.22 2.10 8.94
C GLY A 294 -4.57 3.39 8.18
N TYR A 295 -5.53 3.38 7.25
CA TYR A 295 -6.00 4.63 6.59
C TYR A 295 -6.61 5.59 7.62
N ALA A 296 -7.45 5.06 8.52
CA ALA A 296 -8.15 5.83 9.53
C ALA A 296 -7.20 6.45 10.55
N THR A 297 -6.07 5.80 10.86
CA THR A 297 -5.01 6.34 11.74
C THR A 297 -4.57 7.74 11.28
N ASN A 298 -4.21 7.90 10.01
CA ASN A 298 -3.87 9.22 9.45
C ASN A 298 -5.09 10.13 9.29
N ALA A 299 -6.24 9.60 8.85
CA ALA A 299 -7.43 10.43 8.62
C ALA A 299 -7.95 11.09 9.92
N TRP A 300 -7.78 10.44 11.08
CA TRP A 300 -8.27 10.92 12.36
C TRP A 300 -7.25 11.62 13.25
N ILE A 301 -5.94 11.50 13.01
CA ILE A 301 -4.92 12.01 13.95
C ILE A 301 -4.80 13.53 13.95
N PHE A 302 -4.77 14.18 12.78
CA PHE A 302 -4.37 15.59 12.65
C PHE A 302 -5.24 16.58 13.44
N GLN A 303 -6.57 16.36 13.48
CA GLN A 303 -7.52 17.19 14.26
C GLN A 303 -7.22 17.24 15.77
N SER A 304 -6.50 16.25 16.33
CA SER A 304 -6.11 16.23 17.74
C SER A 304 -4.75 16.92 18.00
N LEU A 305 -3.96 17.11 16.94
CA LEU A 305 -2.61 17.67 16.97
C LEU A 305 -2.59 19.17 16.63
N VAL A 306 -3.30 19.55 15.57
CA VAL A 306 -3.28 20.87 14.91
C VAL A 306 -4.70 21.31 14.52
N GLY A 307 -4.87 22.61 14.27
CA GLY A 307 -6.13 23.20 13.84
C GLY A 307 -6.01 24.70 13.60
N LYS A 308 -7.08 25.48 13.82
CA LYS A 308 -7.11 26.92 13.52
C LYS A 308 -5.94 27.71 14.14
N GLY A 309 -5.12 28.31 13.27
CA GLY A 309 -3.90 29.05 13.62
C GLY A 309 -2.63 28.21 13.69
N CYS A 310 -2.69 26.95 13.23
CA CYS A 310 -1.54 26.11 12.93
C CYS A 310 -1.33 26.02 11.40
N LEU A 311 -0.11 25.67 11.00
CA LEU A 311 0.28 25.37 9.62
C LEU A 311 0.70 23.90 9.51
N ILE A 312 0.28 23.24 8.43
CA ILE A 312 0.79 21.96 7.96
C ILE A 312 1.57 22.22 6.67
N ILE A 313 2.82 21.77 6.61
CA ILE A 313 3.62 21.72 5.38
C ILE A 313 3.76 20.25 5.00
N SER A 314 3.11 19.83 3.92
CA SER A 314 3.04 18.43 3.48
C SER A 314 3.97 18.20 2.30
N ASP A 315 4.64 17.05 2.22
CA ASP A 315 5.20 16.59 0.94
C ASP A 315 4.06 16.45 -0.08
N GLU A 316 4.32 16.82 -1.34
CA GLU A 316 3.31 16.79 -2.41
C GLU A 316 2.82 15.38 -2.78
N LEU A 317 3.61 14.34 -2.51
CA LEU A 317 3.26 12.94 -2.80
C LEU A 317 2.60 12.22 -1.61
N ASN A 318 2.57 12.83 -0.42
CA ASN A 318 1.96 12.25 0.79
C ASN A 318 0.61 11.58 0.53
N HIS A 319 0.41 10.41 1.13
CA HIS A 319 -0.70 9.51 0.90
C HIS A 319 -2.08 10.16 1.13
N ALA A 320 -3.09 9.66 0.41
CA ALA A 320 -4.45 10.21 0.46
C ALA A 320 -5.05 10.27 1.88
N SER A 321 -4.65 9.39 2.81
CA SER A 321 -5.09 9.45 4.21
C SER A 321 -4.51 10.66 4.96
N ILE A 322 -3.25 11.04 4.72
CA ILE A 322 -2.63 12.26 5.24
C ILE A 322 -3.37 13.48 4.69
N ARG A 323 -3.59 13.53 3.37
CA ARG A 323 -4.33 14.65 2.72
C ARG A 323 -5.73 14.81 3.29
N THR A 324 -6.45 13.71 3.53
CA THR A 324 -7.78 13.73 4.17
C THR A 324 -7.70 14.26 5.61
N GLY A 325 -6.81 13.71 6.44
CA GLY A 325 -6.69 14.14 7.84
C GLY A 325 -6.24 15.59 8.00
N ALA A 326 -5.28 16.04 7.18
CA ALA A 326 -4.83 17.42 7.14
C ALA A 326 -6.00 18.37 6.81
N ARG A 327 -6.82 18.07 5.78
CA ARG A 327 -8.01 18.85 5.41
C ARG A 327 -9.05 18.92 6.54
N VAL A 328 -9.29 17.82 7.25
CA VAL A 328 -10.26 17.75 8.36
C VAL A 328 -9.78 18.53 9.59
N SER A 329 -8.46 18.71 9.79
CA SER A 329 -7.92 19.43 10.96
C SER A 329 -8.33 20.91 11.05
N GLY A 330 -8.62 21.57 9.92
CA GLY A 330 -8.88 23.01 9.86
C GLY A 330 -7.64 23.89 10.15
N ALA A 331 -6.43 23.33 10.07
CA ALA A 331 -5.19 24.09 9.95
C ALA A 331 -5.04 24.71 8.54
N MET A 332 -4.14 25.68 8.38
CA MET A 332 -3.66 26.03 7.04
C MET A 332 -2.77 24.89 6.51
N ILE A 333 -2.84 24.63 5.21
CA ILE A 333 -2.05 23.59 4.55
C ILE A 333 -1.32 24.24 3.37
N ASP A 334 -0.03 24.00 3.28
CA ASP A 334 0.76 24.17 2.07
C ASP A 334 1.51 22.87 1.74
N MET A 335 2.03 22.75 0.53
CA MET A 335 2.79 21.58 0.07
C MET A 335 4.17 21.99 -0.45
N PHE A 336 5.20 21.21 -0.14
CA PHE A 336 6.53 21.35 -0.74
C PHE A 336 6.77 20.24 -1.78
N LYS A 337 7.60 20.53 -2.78
CA LYS A 337 7.99 19.57 -3.83
C LYS A 337 8.60 18.30 -3.23
N HIS A 338 8.35 17.16 -3.86
CA HIS A 338 8.68 15.85 -3.31
C HIS A 338 10.15 15.74 -2.91
N ASN A 339 10.40 15.43 -1.64
CA ASN A 339 11.74 15.26 -1.05
C ASN A 339 12.74 16.44 -1.26
N HIS A 340 12.29 17.60 -1.75
CA HIS A 340 13.15 18.71 -2.16
C HIS A 340 13.35 19.70 -1.00
N MET A 341 14.49 19.57 -0.32
CA MET A 341 14.73 20.22 0.97
C MET A 341 14.88 21.75 0.88
N GLU A 342 15.32 22.29 -0.26
CA GLU A 342 15.40 23.73 -0.49
C GLU A 342 14.00 24.39 -0.61
N ASP A 343 13.06 23.74 -1.32
CA ASP A 343 11.67 24.22 -1.43
C ASP A 343 10.98 24.24 -0.05
N LEU A 344 11.21 23.21 0.76
CA LEU A 344 10.78 23.15 2.15
C LEU A 344 11.40 24.28 2.99
N GLU A 345 12.71 24.51 2.88
CA GLU A 345 13.39 25.59 3.60
C GLU A 345 12.86 26.99 3.21
N ASN A 346 12.60 27.21 1.91
CA ASN A 346 12.03 28.46 1.43
C ASN A 346 10.61 28.71 1.97
N LYS A 347 9.74 27.68 1.96
CA LYS A 347 8.39 27.74 2.57
C LYS A 347 8.43 27.99 4.08
N LEU A 348 9.37 27.37 4.79
CA LEU A 348 9.58 27.61 6.22
C LEU A 348 9.98 29.08 6.48
N ARG A 349 10.93 29.64 5.73
CA ARG A 349 11.32 31.06 5.84
C ARG A 349 10.14 32.00 5.55
N GLU A 350 9.37 31.74 4.50
CA GLU A 350 8.20 32.54 4.14
C GLU A 350 7.17 32.53 5.28
N TYR A 351 6.68 31.35 5.69
CA TYR A 351 5.61 31.28 6.69
C TYR A 351 6.04 31.69 8.10
N ILE A 352 7.29 31.49 8.49
CA ILE A 352 7.80 31.96 9.78
C ILE A 352 7.93 33.49 9.79
N SER A 353 8.39 34.11 8.69
CA SER A 353 8.52 35.57 8.61
C SER A 353 7.19 36.31 8.45
N GLN A 354 6.26 35.76 7.65
CA GLN A 354 4.96 36.41 7.37
C GLN A 354 3.88 36.08 8.41
N GLY A 355 4.01 34.97 9.13
CA GLY A 355 3.02 34.49 10.09
C GLY A 355 1.71 34.03 9.45
N GLN A 356 0.63 34.04 10.24
CA GLN A 356 -0.71 33.67 9.81
C GLN A 356 -1.28 34.68 8.79
N PRO A 357 -1.81 34.25 7.63
CA PRO A 357 -2.37 35.16 6.63
C PRO A 357 -3.38 36.16 7.19
N ARG A 358 -3.37 37.38 6.65
CA ARG A 358 -4.22 38.54 7.03
C ARG A 358 -4.01 39.09 8.44
N THR A 359 -3.43 38.32 9.37
CA THR A 359 -3.25 38.74 10.77
C THR A 359 -1.79 38.93 11.15
N HIS A 360 -0.85 38.36 10.39
CA HIS A 360 0.59 38.33 10.64
C HIS A 360 0.99 37.84 12.05
N ARG A 361 0.09 37.12 12.72
CA ARG A 361 0.35 36.55 14.04
C ARG A 361 1.24 35.32 13.91
N PRO A 362 2.18 35.07 14.84
CA PRO A 362 2.95 33.84 14.87
C PRO A 362 2.06 32.58 14.81
N TRP A 363 2.54 31.54 14.15
CA TRP A 363 1.86 30.24 14.11
C TRP A 363 1.82 29.62 15.51
N LYS A 364 0.68 29.02 15.89
CA LYS A 364 0.59 28.25 17.14
C LYS A 364 1.45 26.99 17.09
N LYS A 365 1.54 26.38 15.92
CA LYS A 365 2.37 25.23 15.56
C LYS A 365 2.62 25.24 14.06
N ILE A 366 3.81 24.80 13.65
CA ILE A 366 4.11 24.38 12.28
C ILE A 366 4.38 22.87 12.35
N LEU A 367 3.71 22.09 11.51
CA LEU A 367 3.85 20.63 11.42
C LEU A 367 4.31 20.27 10.00
N VAL A 368 5.53 19.75 9.87
CA VAL A 368 6.02 19.15 8.63
C VAL A 368 5.63 17.67 8.61
N VAL A 369 5.09 17.21 7.49
CA VAL A 369 4.52 15.86 7.34
C VAL A 369 5.13 15.18 6.12
N VAL A 370 5.68 13.98 6.30
CA VAL A 370 6.31 13.17 5.24
C VAL A 370 5.98 11.68 5.40
N GLU A 371 6.08 10.90 4.33
CA GLU A 371 6.23 9.44 4.40
C GLU A 371 7.71 9.08 4.63
N GLY A 372 7.97 8.02 5.40
CA GLY A 372 9.30 7.43 5.51
C GLY A 372 9.73 6.80 4.17
N LEU A 373 8.85 5.96 3.60
CA LEU A 373 9.01 5.35 2.28
C LEU A 373 7.72 5.52 1.48
N TYR A 374 7.81 6.14 0.30
CA TYR A 374 6.64 6.58 -0.46
C TYR A 374 6.01 5.45 -1.28
N SER A 375 4.69 5.32 -1.16
CA SER A 375 3.93 4.13 -1.59
C SER A 375 3.85 3.82 -3.10
N MET A 376 4.12 4.78 -3.99
CA MET A 376 4.04 4.60 -5.46
C MET A 376 5.39 4.73 -6.17
N GLU A 377 6.27 5.58 -5.66
CA GLU A 377 7.60 5.90 -6.19
C GLU A 377 8.67 4.98 -5.60
N GLY A 378 8.48 4.49 -4.37
CA GLY A 378 9.50 3.74 -3.65
C GLY A 378 10.70 4.60 -3.22
N THR A 379 10.61 5.93 -3.30
CA THR A 379 11.55 6.90 -2.75
C THR A 379 11.48 6.93 -1.22
N MET A 380 12.55 7.41 -0.58
CA MET A 380 12.66 7.55 0.87
C MET A 380 12.86 9.02 1.23
N CYS A 381 12.30 9.49 2.35
CA CYS A 381 12.53 10.88 2.77
C CYS A 381 13.98 11.09 3.21
N ASN A 382 14.53 12.27 2.93
CA ASN A 382 15.83 12.71 3.43
C ASN A 382 15.73 13.12 4.91
N LEU A 383 15.58 12.12 5.79
CA LEU A 383 15.41 12.31 7.23
C LEU A 383 16.55 13.12 7.88
N PRO A 384 17.84 12.93 7.54
CA PRO A 384 18.92 13.77 8.07
C PRO A 384 18.72 15.26 7.76
N ALA A 385 18.31 15.61 6.53
CA ALA A 385 18.04 16.98 6.14
C ALA A 385 16.81 17.56 6.84
N LEU A 386 15.73 16.78 6.95
CA LEU A 386 14.52 17.16 7.70
C LEU A 386 14.85 17.48 9.16
N ILE A 387 15.74 16.72 9.80
CA ILE A 387 16.17 16.96 11.19
C ILE A 387 17.04 18.22 11.32
N ARG A 388 17.95 18.48 10.37
CA ARG A 388 18.67 19.76 10.32
C ARG A 388 17.70 20.93 10.23
N LEU A 389 16.74 20.88 9.30
CA LEU A 389 15.74 21.93 9.14
C LEU A 389 14.85 22.06 10.37
N ARG A 390 14.47 20.95 11.02
CA ARG A 390 13.73 20.93 12.29
C ARG A 390 14.47 21.68 13.38
N ARG A 391 15.76 21.38 13.58
CA ARG A 391 16.63 22.05 14.57
C ARG A 391 16.84 23.54 14.26
N LYS A 392 16.87 23.92 12.97
CA LYS A 392 17.04 25.31 12.52
C LYS A 392 15.77 26.17 12.66
N TYR A 393 14.59 25.60 12.41
CA TYR A 393 13.32 26.35 12.29
C TYR A 393 12.28 26.04 13.37
N GLY A 394 12.49 25.02 14.21
CA GLY A 394 11.64 24.73 15.38
C GLY A 394 10.24 24.20 15.06
N PHE A 395 10.05 23.55 13.90
CA PHE A 395 8.79 22.89 13.55
C PHE A 395 8.65 21.51 14.23
N TYR A 396 7.43 20.97 14.25
CA TYR A 396 7.16 19.58 14.63
C TYR A 396 7.22 18.67 13.40
N LEU A 397 7.76 17.47 13.53
CA LEU A 397 7.90 16.48 12.45
C LEU A 397 7.00 15.26 12.67
N PHE A 398 6.17 14.97 11.67
CA PHE A 398 5.36 13.75 11.57
C PHE A 398 5.91 12.88 10.44
N VAL A 399 6.28 11.63 10.75
CA VAL A 399 6.73 10.65 9.75
C VAL A 399 5.74 9.49 9.71
N ASP A 400 5.19 9.22 8.54
CA ASP A 400 4.42 8.02 8.24
C ASP A 400 5.36 6.88 7.82
N GLU A 401 5.69 6.00 8.76
CA GLU A 401 6.53 4.83 8.58
C GLU A 401 5.78 3.64 7.93
N ALA A 402 4.56 3.82 7.38
CA ALA A 402 3.71 2.69 7.00
C ALA A 402 4.26 1.77 5.90
N HIS A 403 5.29 2.15 5.14
CA HIS A 403 5.98 1.28 4.19
C HIS A 403 7.43 0.93 4.58
N SER A 404 7.96 1.58 5.60
CA SER A 404 9.34 1.45 6.08
C SER A 404 9.44 0.63 7.38
N VAL A 405 8.45 0.70 8.27
CA VAL A 405 8.41 -0.14 9.48
C VAL A 405 8.29 -1.62 9.10
N GLY A 406 9.16 -2.45 9.65
CA GLY A 406 9.36 -3.85 9.30
C GLY A 406 9.92 -4.07 7.89
N ALA A 407 10.44 -3.04 7.23
CA ALA A 407 10.97 -3.13 5.86
C ALA A 407 12.37 -2.52 5.69
N LEU A 408 12.68 -1.46 6.45
CA LEU A 408 13.95 -0.75 6.42
C LEU A 408 14.63 -0.72 7.79
N GLY A 409 15.96 -0.59 7.76
CA GLY A 409 16.83 -0.57 8.93
C GLY A 409 17.23 -1.97 9.39
N PRO A 410 18.41 -2.12 10.04
CA PRO A 410 18.94 -3.42 10.45
C PRO A 410 18.06 -4.14 11.49
N ARG A 411 17.22 -3.40 12.23
CA ARG A 411 16.27 -3.93 13.23
C ARG A 411 14.83 -3.80 12.75
N GLY A 412 14.61 -3.39 11.49
CA GLY A 412 13.30 -3.24 10.87
C GLY A 412 12.44 -2.12 11.48
N ARG A 413 13.00 -1.10 12.12
CA ARG A 413 12.17 -0.11 12.85
C ARG A 413 11.69 1.06 12.00
N GLY A 414 12.10 1.15 10.73
CA GLY A 414 11.73 2.24 9.82
C GLY A 414 12.90 3.16 9.46
N VAL A 415 12.61 4.34 8.93
CA VAL A 415 13.65 5.25 8.41
C VAL A 415 14.59 5.76 9.51
N CYS A 416 14.11 5.91 10.75
CA CYS A 416 14.99 6.28 11.87
C CYS A 416 16.11 5.23 12.09
N ASP A 417 15.79 3.95 11.92
CA ASP A 417 16.74 2.83 12.09
C ASP A 417 17.62 2.64 10.86
N PHE A 418 17.10 2.90 9.67
CA PHE A 418 17.88 2.96 8.43
C PHE A 418 18.97 4.05 8.48
N PHE A 419 18.63 5.26 8.93
CA PHE A 419 19.57 6.40 9.02
C PHE A 419 20.37 6.47 10.33
N GLY A 420 20.23 5.51 11.26
CA GLY A 420 20.90 5.57 12.57
C GLY A 420 20.46 6.74 13.47
N VAL A 421 19.31 7.35 13.17
CA VAL A 421 18.74 8.51 13.86
C VAL A 421 18.04 8.08 15.14
N ASP A 422 18.25 8.83 16.24
CA ASP A 422 17.44 8.67 17.47
C ASP A 422 15.97 9.03 17.16
N PRO A 423 15.00 8.10 17.34
CA PRO A 423 13.58 8.36 17.14
C PRO A 423 13.05 9.60 17.90
N ARG A 424 13.71 10.06 18.97
CA ARG A 424 13.39 11.30 19.70
C ARG A 424 13.45 12.58 18.84
N GLU A 425 14.21 12.59 17.74
CA GLU A 425 14.26 13.72 16.80
C GLU A 425 12.99 13.87 15.95
N VAL A 426 12.16 12.82 15.85
CA VAL A 426 10.86 12.84 15.16
C VAL A 426 9.76 12.99 16.21
N ASP A 427 8.88 13.98 16.13
CA ASP A 427 7.88 14.21 17.18
C ASP A 427 6.79 13.12 17.20
N ILE A 428 6.38 12.63 16.02
CA ILE A 428 5.32 11.62 15.86
C ILE A 428 5.71 10.61 14.79
N LEU A 429 5.76 9.33 15.19
CA LEU A 429 5.86 8.19 14.29
C LEU A 429 4.48 7.56 14.11
N MET A 430 3.96 7.55 12.88
CA MET A 430 2.79 6.78 12.51
C MET A 430 3.23 5.51 11.78
N GLY A 431 2.51 4.40 11.93
CA GLY A 431 2.71 3.25 11.07
C GLY A 431 1.44 2.44 10.85
N THR A 432 1.47 1.59 9.83
CA THR A 432 0.40 0.61 9.57
C THR A 432 0.84 -0.78 9.99
N LEU A 433 -0.13 -1.59 10.41
CA LEU A 433 0.05 -2.98 10.81
C LEU A 433 -0.41 -3.94 9.70
N THR A 434 -0.95 -3.40 8.61
CA THR A 434 -1.49 -4.12 7.43
C THR A 434 -0.45 -4.67 6.45
N LYS A 435 0.85 -4.39 6.65
CA LYS A 435 1.92 -4.68 5.67
C LYS A 435 2.91 -5.70 6.22
N SER A 436 4.07 -5.24 6.70
CA SER A 436 5.17 -6.07 7.19
C SER A 436 4.75 -7.10 8.24
N PHE A 437 3.81 -6.74 9.12
CA PHE A 437 3.30 -7.58 10.21
C PHE A 437 2.18 -8.57 9.82
N GLY A 438 1.66 -8.49 8.58
CA GLY A 438 0.62 -9.40 8.09
C GLY A 438 -0.74 -9.30 8.81
N ALA A 439 -1.03 -8.17 9.47
CA ALA A 439 -2.20 -7.99 10.34
C ALA A 439 -3.20 -6.95 9.78
N ASN A 440 -3.92 -6.26 10.67
CA ASN A 440 -4.72 -5.08 10.34
C ASN A 440 -4.51 -3.99 11.41
N GLY A 441 -4.86 -2.75 11.08
CA GLY A 441 -4.74 -1.61 11.97
C GLY A 441 -3.56 -0.70 11.67
N GLY A 442 -3.31 0.23 12.59
CA GLY A 442 -2.16 1.13 12.58
C GLY A 442 -1.86 1.61 13.99
N TYR A 443 -0.80 2.40 14.16
CA TYR A 443 -0.40 2.96 15.44
C TYR A 443 0.07 4.40 15.31
N ILE A 444 0.03 5.13 16.42
CA ILE A 444 0.73 6.40 16.62
C ILE A 444 1.65 6.23 17.82
N ALA A 445 2.94 6.52 17.66
CA ALA A 445 3.96 6.46 18.69
C ALA A 445 4.61 7.83 18.89
N ALA A 446 4.65 8.31 20.13
CA ALA A 446 5.02 9.68 20.47
C ALA A 446 5.36 9.81 21.97
N GLU A 447 5.59 11.03 22.44
CA GLU A 447 5.67 11.34 23.86
C GLU A 447 4.39 10.94 24.63
N LYS A 448 4.55 10.47 25.87
CA LYS A 448 3.43 9.94 26.67
C LYS A 448 2.27 10.94 26.80
N VAL A 449 2.57 12.22 27.00
CA VAL A 449 1.57 13.30 27.09
C VAL A 449 0.77 13.50 25.79
N ILE A 450 1.37 13.22 24.62
CA ILE A 450 0.67 13.24 23.34
C ILE A 450 -0.27 12.04 23.28
N ILE A 451 0.22 10.83 23.57
CA ILE A 451 -0.59 9.61 23.51
C ILE A 451 -1.77 9.63 24.50
N ASP A 452 -1.56 10.09 25.73
CA ASP A 452 -2.63 10.22 26.72
C ASP A 452 -3.70 11.24 26.29
N LYS A 453 -3.28 12.35 25.67
CA LYS A 453 -4.22 13.30 25.06
C LYS A 453 -5.01 12.65 23.91
N LEU A 454 -4.36 11.85 23.06
CA LEU A 454 -5.05 11.14 21.98
C LEU A 454 -6.09 10.17 22.51
N ARG A 455 -5.78 9.39 23.56
CA ARG A 455 -6.75 8.51 24.24
C ARG A 455 -7.99 9.28 24.69
N ALA A 456 -7.83 10.51 25.17
CA ALA A 456 -8.93 11.32 25.72
C ALA A 456 -9.79 12.05 24.69
N ILE A 457 -9.25 12.42 23.51
CA ILE A 457 -9.98 13.31 22.55
C ILE A 457 -10.06 12.82 21.11
N ASN A 458 -9.35 11.76 20.72
CA ASN A 458 -9.26 11.39 19.31
C ASN A 458 -10.48 10.57 18.88
N ALA A 459 -11.23 11.06 17.88
CA ALA A 459 -12.44 10.37 17.39
C ALA A 459 -12.17 8.93 16.92
N GLY A 460 -10.98 8.66 16.36
CA GLY A 460 -10.57 7.31 15.95
C GLY A 460 -10.31 6.33 17.10
N VAL A 461 -10.28 6.82 18.35
CA VAL A 461 -10.16 6.02 19.59
C VAL A 461 -11.51 5.96 20.31
N LEU A 462 -12.18 7.12 20.42
CA LEU A 462 -13.44 7.28 21.14
C LEU A 462 -14.65 6.64 20.42
N MET A 463 -14.61 6.55 19.08
CA MET A 463 -15.76 6.16 18.25
C MET A 463 -15.46 4.99 17.30
N SER A 464 -14.31 4.32 17.47
CA SER A 464 -13.95 3.15 16.67
C SER A 464 -13.87 1.90 17.54
N GLU A 465 -14.30 0.78 16.98
CA GLU A 465 -14.15 -0.55 17.57
C GLU A 465 -12.69 -0.84 17.91
N ALA A 466 -12.47 -1.50 19.05
CA ALA A 466 -11.17 -2.02 19.41
C ALA A 466 -10.66 -3.06 18.38
N PRO A 467 -9.34 -3.08 18.07
CA PRO A 467 -8.76 -4.14 17.26
C PRO A 467 -9.10 -5.55 17.79
N ALA A 468 -9.45 -6.48 16.90
CA ALA A 468 -9.83 -7.84 17.29
C ALA A 468 -8.67 -8.60 18.00
N PRO A 469 -8.93 -9.42 19.04
CA PRO A 469 -7.90 -10.12 19.80
C PRO A 469 -6.88 -10.89 18.94
N GLY A 470 -7.35 -11.68 17.97
CA GLY A 470 -6.47 -12.41 17.05
C GLY A 470 -5.59 -11.50 16.18
N VAL A 471 -6.05 -10.29 15.85
CA VAL A 471 -5.25 -9.28 15.12
C VAL A 471 -4.17 -8.71 16.03
N VAL A 472 -4.52 -8.34 17.27
CA VAL A 472 -3.55 -7.82 18.26
C VAL A 472 -2.48 -8.87 18.58
N THR A 473 -2.85 -10.15 18.67
CA THR A 473 -1.92 -11.26 18.89
C THR A 473 -1.04 -11.53 17.66
N GLN A 474 -1.57 -11.45 16.43
CA GLN A 474 -0.76 -11.49 15.20
C GLN A 474 0.30 -10.36 15.18
N ILE A 475 -0.08 -9.14 15.57
CA ILE A 475 0.87 -8.01 15.65
C ILE A 475 1.96 -8.29 16.71
N THR A 476 1.53 -8.72 17.89
CA THR A 476 2.42 -8.97 19.05
C THR A 476 3.42 -10.09 18.74
N SER A 477 2.95 -11.19 18.14
CA SER A 477 3.82 -12.30 17.72
C SER A 477 4.75 -11.88 16.59
N ALA A 478 4.27 -11.19 15.55
CA ALA A 478 5.13 -10.67 14.48
C ALA A 478 6.24 -9.75 15.02
N LEU A 479 5.92 -8.82 15.92
CA LEU A 479 6.92 -7.98 16.59
C LEU A 479 7.97 -8.81 17.35
N LYS A 480 7.53 -9.83 18.12
CA LYS A 480 8.44 -10.73 18.84
C LYS A 480 9.28 -11.65 17.95
N MET A 481 8.79 -11.98 16.75
CA MET A 481 9.59 -12.67 15.73
C MET A 481 10.67 -11.74 15.17
N ILE A 482 10.35 -10.45 14.95
CA ILE A 482 11.32 -9.44 14.48
C ILE A 482 12.39 -9.16 15.54
N THR A 483 12.01 -9.02 16.82
CA THR A 483 12.97 -8.75 17.92
C THR A 483 13.75 -9.99 18.38
N GLY A 484 13.42 -11.18 17.86
CA GLY A 484 14.06 -12.44 18.26
C GLY A 484 13.58 -12.99 19.62
N GLU A 485 12.55 -12.40 20.22
CA GLU A 485 11.90 -12.84 21.47
C GLU A 485 11.16 -14.18 21.32
N LEU A 486 10.63 -14.50 20.13
CA LEU A 486 9.95 -15.78 19.84
C LEU A 486 10.85 -16.78 19.10
N ASN A 487 11.61 -16.33 18.11
CA ASN A 487 12.61 -17.16 17.43
C ASN A 487 13.83 -16.30 17.08
N THR A 488 14.96 -16.58 17.73
CA THR A 488 16.18 -15.79 17.59
C THR A 488 16.77 -15.91 16.18
N GLY A 489 17.09 -14.78 15.55
CA GLY A 489 17.68 -14.71 14.21
C GLY A 489 16.69 -14.77 13.04
N GLU A 490 15.49 -15.33 13.19
CA GLU A 490 14.54 -15.42 12.06
C GLU A 490 14.04 -14.05 11.59
N GLY A 491 13.79 -13.12 12.52
CA GLY A 491 13.44 -11.74 12.21
C GLY A 491 14.53 -11.01 11.42
N GLU A 492 15.78 -11.21 11.81
CA GLU A 492 16.96 -10.64 11.14
C GLU A 492 17.14 -11.25 9.74
N GLU A 493 17.00 -12.58 9.58
CA GLU A 493 17.06 -13.21 8.26
C GLU A 493 15.96 -12.67 7.33
N ARG A 494 14.72 -12.55 7.83
CA ARG A 494 13.59 -12.00 7.05
C ARG A 494 13.88 -10.57 6.57
N LEU A 495 14.41 -9.71 7.44
CA LEU A 495 14.83 -8.35 7.08
C LEU A 495 15.97 -8.35 6.05
N GLN A 496 17.04 -9.12 6.30
CA GLN A 496 18.20 -9.16 5.42
C GLN A 496 17.87 -9.69 4.02
N ARG A 497 16.98 -10.69 3.95
CA ARG A 497 16.49 -11.29 2.72
C ARG A 497 15.56 -10.36 1.94
N LEU A 498 14.71 -9.60 2.62
CA LEU A 498 13.88 -8.58 1.98
C LEU A 498 14.74 -7.51 1.30
N ALA A 499 15.77 -7.01 1.99
CA ALA A 499 16.68 -6.00 1.44
C ALA A 499 17.44 -6.55 0.22
N PHE A 500 18.00 -7.78 0.32
CA PHE A 500 18.64 -8.45 -0.82
C PHE A 500 17.67 -8.60 -2.00
N ASN A 501 16.46 -9.12 -1.77
CA ASN A 501 15.46 -9.34 -2.83
C ASN A 501 15.09 -8.03 -3.55
N SER A 502 15.03 -6.92 -2.81
CA SER A 502 14.72 -5.58 -3.31
C SER A 502 15.83 -5.04 -4.22
N ARG A 503 17.08 -5.06 -3.73
CA ARG A 503 18.27 -4.63 -4.47
C ARG A 503 18.50 -5.50 -5.71
N TYR A 504 18.39 -6.82 -5.57
CA TYR A 504 18.59 -7.79 -6.66
C TYR A 504 17.60 -7.56 -7.82
N LEU A 505 16.30 -7.48 -7.53
CA LEU A 505 15.30 -7.24 -8.58
C LEU A 505 15.49 -5.86 -9.22
N ARG A 506 15.70 -4.81 -8.43
CA ARG A 506 15.87 -3.44 -8.92
C ARG A 506 17.08 -3.30 -9.83
N LEU A 507 18.25 -3.77 -9.39
CA LEU A 507 19.46 -3.75 -10.20
C LEU A 507 19.29 -4.55 -11.48
N GLY A 508 18.66 -5.73 -11.39
CA GLY A 508 18.38 -6.56 -12.56
C GLY A 508 17.52 -5.82 -13.58
N LEU A 509 16.43 -5.18 -13.16
CA LEU A 509 15.56 -4.42 -14.06
C LEU A 509 16.28 -3.17 -14.65
N LYS A 510 17.05 -2.42 -13.86
CA LYS A 510 17.88 -1.31 -14.38
C LYS A 510 18.83 -1.82 -15.49
N ARG A 511 19.52 -2.94 -15.26
CA ARG A 511 20.48 -3.55 -16.22
C ARG A 511 19.87 -4.08 -17.52
N LEU A 512 18.65 -4.60 -17.46
CA LEU A 512 17.89 -4.98 -18.66
C LEU A 512 17.43 -3.76 -19.48
N GLY A 513 17.55 -2.56 -18.93
CA GLY A 513 17.25 -1.29 -19.59
C GLY A 513 15.89 -0.69 -19.24
N PHE A 514 15.26 -1.11 -18.14
CA PHE A 514 13.99 -0.52 -17.69
C PHE A 514 14.22 0.76 -16.87
N ILE A 515 13.31 1.72 -17.01
CA ILE A 515 13.23 2.87 -16.09
C ILE A 515 12.53 2.39 -14.80
N VAL A 516 13.26 2.45 -13.69
CA VAL A 516 12.85 1.93 -12.38
C VAL A 516 13.04 3.01 -11.33
N LEU A 517 11.96 3.38 -10.63
CA LEU A 517 11.95 4.51 -9.68
C LEU A 517 12.27 4.07 -8.23
N GLY A 518 12.76 5.01 -7.43
CA GLY A 518 12.89 4.85 -5.97
C GLY A 518 14.19 4.25 -5.48
N HIS A 519 14.35 4.26 -4.15
CA HIS A 519 15.58 3.94 -3.44
C HIS A 519 15.94 2.45 -3.51
N ASP A 520 17.23 2.11 -3.50
CA ASP A 520 17.67 0.75 -3.83
C ASP A 520 17.16 -0.33 -2.86
N ASP A 521 17.20 -0.03 -1.56
CA ASP A 521 16.69 -0.90 -0.48
C ASP A 521 15.16 -0.94 -0.39
N SER A 522 14.44 -0.12 -1.16
CA SER A 522 12.97 -0.07 -1.10
C SER A 522 12.36 -1.37 -1.65
N PRO A 523 11.53 -2.10 -0.87
CA PRO A 523 10.80 -3.28 -1.32
C PRO A 523 9.61 -2.95 -2.25
N ILE A 524 9.51 -1.68 -2.65
CA ILE A 524 8.62 -1.18 -3.68
C ILE A 524 9.50 -0.89 -4.90
N VAL A 525 9.38 -1.70 -5.95
CA VAL A 525 10.13 -1.55 -7.21
C VAL A 525 9.14 -1.22 -8.34
N PRO A 526 8.91 0.08 -8.65
CA PRO A 526 8.05 0.50 -9.74
C PRO A 526 8.83 0.53 -11.06
N LEU A 527 8.35 -0.21 -12.06
CA LEU A 527 8.84 -0.19 -13.44
C LEU A 527 7.84 0.60 -14.30
N MET A 528 8.35 1.57 -15.06
CA MET A 528 7.51 2.52 -15.79
C MET A 528 6.95 1.92 -17.10
N LEU A 529 5.67 2.15 -17.36
CA LEU A 529 4.94 1.63 -18.53
C LEU A 529 4.51 2.73 -19.52
N TYR A 530 4.30 3.95 -19.02
CA TYR A 530 3.87 5.14 -19.76
C TYR A 530 2.55 4.98 -20.54
N ASN A 531 2.59 4.40 -21.73
CA ASN A 531 1.48 4.36 -22.67
C ASN A 531 0.30 3.51 -22.12
N PRO A 532 -0.95 4.03 -22.12
CA PRO A 532 -2.11 3.34 -21.53
C PRO A 532 -2.42 1.97 -22.14
N ALA A 533 -1.98 1.67 -23.37
CA ALA A 533 -2.14 0.35 -23.96
C ALA A 533 -1.16 -0.69 -23.40
N LYS A 534 0.02 -0.27 -22.91
CA LYS A 534 1.03 -1.17 -22.31
C LYS A 534 0.61 -1.67 -20.93
N MET A 535 -0.15 -0.86 -20.17
CA MET A 535 -0.73 -1.24 -18.86
C MET A 535 -1.48 -2.59 -18.85
N PRO A 536 -2.56 -2.81 -19.63
CA PRO A 536 -3.26 -4.09 -19.65
C PRO A 536 -2.44 -5.20 -20.33
N ALA A 537 -1.62 -4.86 -21.33
CA ALA A 537 -0.78 -5.83 -22.02
C ALA A 537 0.20 -6.49 -21.04
N PHE A 538 0.95 -5.69 -20.28
CA PHE A 538 1.88 -6.17 -19.26
C PHE A 538 1.17 -7.07 -18.22
N SER A 539 0.02 -6.62 -17.68
CA SER A 539 -0.75 -7.38 -16.68
C SER A 539 -1.30 -8.72 -17.20
N ARG A 540 -1.56 -8.84 -18.52
CA ARG A 540 -2.01 -10.07 -19.17
C ARG A 540 -0.84 -11.00 -19.50
N GLU A 541 0.27 -10.47 -20.00
CA GLU A 541 1.48 -11.26 -20.30
C GLU A 541 2.13 -11.86 -19.05
N MET A 542 2.16 -11.12 -17.94
CA MET A 542 2.63 -11.65 -16.66
C MET A 542 1.68 -12.72 -16.11
N LEU A 543 0.37 -12.56 -16.27
CA LEU A 543 -0.62 -13.57 -15.86
C LEU A 543 -0.50 -14.87 -16.67
N LYS A 544 -0.24 -14.80 -17.98
CA LYS A 544 0.06 -15.99 -18.81
C LYS A 544 1.24 -16.78 -18.23
N ARG A 545 2.29 -16.07 -17.81
CA ARG A 545 3.49 -16.62 -17.14
C ARG A 545 3.26 -17.01 -15.67
N LYS A 546 2.01 -16.95 -15.19
CA LYS A 546 1.56 -17.21 -13.81
C LYS A 546 2.26 -16.32 -12.77
N ILE A 547 2.43 -15.03 -13.07
CA ILE A 547 2.94 -14.01 -12.15
C ILE A 547 1.85 -12.93 -11.95
N SER A 548 1.50 -12.66 -10.70
CA SER A 548 0.53 -11.63 -10.32
C SER A 548 1.24 -10.32 -9.97
N VAL A 549 0.85 -9.26 -10.67
CA VAL A 549 1.46 -7.92 -10.60
C VAL A 549 0.40 -6.84 -10.39
N VAL A 550 0.76 -5.74 -9.73
CA VAL A 550 -0.12 -4.56 -9.61
C VAL A 550 0.29 -3.53 -10.65
N VAL A 551 -0.59 -3.27 -11.61
CA VAL A 551 -0.47 -2.09 -12.48
C VAL A 551 -1.13 -0.90 -11.79
N VAL A 552 -0.47 0.26 -11.84
CA VAL A 552 -0.88 1.50 -11.21
C VAL A 552 -0.94 2.60 -12.28
N GLY A 553 -1.97 3.44 -12.17
CA GLY A 553 -2.17 4.62 -13.01
C GLY A 553 -3.18 5.56 -12.37
N TYR A 554 -3.61 6.58 -13.11
CA TYR A 554 -4.57 7.58 -12.64
C TYR A 554 -5.85 6.95 -12.04
N PRO A 555 -6.38 7.48 -10.91
CA PRO A 555 -5.93 8.66 -10.17
C PRO A 555 -4.82 8.44 -9.13
N ALA A 556 -4.28 7.22 -8.99
CA ALA A 556 -3.24 6.94 -8.00
C ALA A 556 -1.89 7.57 -8.35
N THR A 557 -1.60 7.75 -9.64
CA THR A 557 -0.43 8.47 -10.16
C THR A 557 -0.85 9.37 -11.34
N PRO A 558 -0.08 10.43 -11.69
CA PRO A 558 -0.32 11.23 -12.89
C PRO A 558 -0.44 10.38 -14.17
N LEU A 559 -1.30 10.78 -15.11
CA LEU A 559 -1.67 10.00 -16.31
C LEU A 559 -0.46 9.41 -17.06
N VAL A 560 0.58 10.20 -17.31
CA VAL A 560 1.78 9.78 -18.07
C VAL A 560 2.74 8.89 -17.27
N SER A 561 2.57 8.79 -15.96
CA SER A 561 3.47 8.07 -15.04
C SER A 561 2.94 6.68 -14.64
N SER A 562 2.20 6.04 -15.56
CA SER A 562 1.70 4.68 -15.36
C SER A 562 2.85 3.68 -15.21
N ARG A 563 2.68 2.70 -14.32
CA ARG A 563 3.76 1.81 -13.87
C ARG A 563 3.23 0.46 -13.40
N VAL A 564 4.05 -0.58 -13.44
CA VAL A 564 3.84 -1.80 -12.66
C VAL A 564 4.64 -1.67 -11.37
N ARG A 565 4.02 -1.96 -10.22
CA ARG A 565 4.67 -1.83 -8.91
C ARG A 565 4.85 -3.21 -8.31
N PHE A 566 6.07 -3.76 -8.43
CA PHE A 566 6.44 -4.98 -7.76
C PHE A 566 6.61 -4.71 -6.27
N CYS A 567 5.98 -5.54 -5.45
CA CYS A 567 6.13 -5.52 -4.00
C CYS A 567 6.89 -6.79 -3.60
N LEU A 568 8.10 -6.62 -3.07
CA LEU A 568 8.97 -7.72 -2.67
C LEU A 568 8.56 -8.27 -1.30
N SER A 569 8.96 -9.50 -1.02
CA SER A 569 8.77 -10.14 0.27
C SER A 569 9.99 -10.99 0.65
N ALA A 570 10.25 -11.11 1.95
CA ALA A 570 11.12 -12.14 2.50
C ALA A 570 10.62 -13.56 2.15
N SER A 571 9.33 -13.73 1.84
CA SER A 571 8.77 -14.99 1.34
C SER A 571 9.33 -15.43 -0.03
N HIS A 572 9.88 -14.52 -0.84
CA HIS A 572 10.47 -14.84 -2.15
C HIS A 572 11.90 -15.37 -2.01
N ASN A 573 12.30 -16.28 -2.89
CA ASN A 573 13.70 -16.68 -3.05
C ASN A 573 14.30 -16.17 -4.36
N LYS A 574 15.62 -16.35 -4.56
CA LYS A 574 16.30 -15.90 -5.79
C LYS A 574 15.67 -16.49 -7.06
N ASP A 575 15.27 -17.75 -7.06
CA ASP A 575 14.67 -18.39 -8.24
C ASP A 575 13.35 -17.73 -8.66
N ASP A 576 12.54 -17.25 -7.69
CA ASP A 576 11.34 -16.45 -7.97
C ASP A 576 11.71 -15.14 -8.67
N LEU A 577 12.80 -14.48 -8.25
CA LEU A 577 13.29 -13.23 -8.84
C LEU A 577 13.92 -13.45 -10.22
N ASP A 578 14.66 -14.53 -10.41
CA ASP A 578 15.22 -14.94 -11.72
C ASP A 578 14.11 -15.24 -12.73
N ARG A 579 13.02 -15.88 -12.27
CA ARG A 579 11.81 -16.11 -13.08
C ARG A 579 11.12 -14.79 -13.43
N LEU A 580 11.04 -13.86 -12.48
CA LEU A 580 10.48 -12.53 -12.71
C LEU A 580 11.34 -11.71 -13.69
N LEU A 581 12.66 -11.71 -13.55
CA LEU A 581 13.57 -11.00 -14.44
C LEU A 581 13.47 -11.50 -15.88
N ARG A 582 13.45 -12.83 -16.11
CA ARG A 582 13.20 -13.41 -17.46
C ARG A 582 11.85 -12.99 -18.03
N ALA A 583 10.78 -13.08 -17.23
CA ALA A 583 9.44 -12.67 -17.67
C ALA A 583 9.37 -11.17 -18.01
N CYS A 584 10.02 -10.31 -17.22
CA CYS A 584 10.13 -8.89 -17.52
C CYS A 584 10.97 -8.64 -18.77
N ASP A 585 12.05 -9.38 -18.99
CA ASP A 585 12.92 -9.25 -20.15
C ASP A 585 12.18 -9.49 -21.47
N GLU A 586 11.51 -10.65 -21.57
CA GLU A 586 10.65 -11.03 -22.69
C GLU A 586 9.56 -9.97 -22.96
N VAL A 587 8.75 -9.67 -21.95
CA VAL A 587 7.61 -8.73 -22.06
C VAL A 587 8.10 -7.31 -22.34
N GLY A 588 9.31 -6.97 -21.90
CA GLY A 588 9.92 -5.67 -22.15
C GLY A 588 10.44 -5.49 -23.58
N VAL A 589 10.79 -6.58 -24.26
CA VAL A 589 11.04 -6.59 -25.71
C VAL A 589 9.70 -6.51 -26.46
N ASP A 590 8.74 -7.38 -26.13
CA ASP A 590 7.42 -7.43 -26.79
C ASP A 590 6.65 -6.10 -26.73
N LEU A 591 6.81 -5.35 -25.62
CA LEU A 591 6.11 -4.09 -25.38
C LEU A 591 6.98 -2.84 -25.52
N ASP A 592 8.24 -2.96 -25.97
CA ASP A 592 9.17 -1.83 -26.13
C ASP A 592 9.26 -0.96 -24.84
N LEU A 593 9.70 -1.59 -23.74
CA LEU A 593 9.78 -0.97 -22.41
C LEU A 593 11.22 -0.75 -21.92
N LYS A 594 12.22 -1.22 -22.67
CA LYS A 594 13.65 -1.04 -22.37
C LYS A 594 14.11 0.38 -22.76
N LEU A 595 13.63 1.37 -22.02
CA LEU A 595 13.74 2.80 -22.34
C LEU A 595 14.88 3.55 -21.62
N SER A 596 15.53 2.93 -20.63
CA SER A 596 16.51 3.60 -19.77
C SER A 596 17.72 4.13 -20.53
N SER A 597 18.15 5.35 -20.20
CA SER A 597 19.39 5.98 -20.64
C SER A 597 20.62 5.49 -19.87
N GLY A 598 20.41 4.92 -18.67
CA GLY A 598 21.45 4.51 -17.74
C GLY A 598 21.83 5.56 -16.69
N ILE A 599 21.24 6.76 -16.72
CA ILE A 599 21.58 7.85 -15.78
C ILE A 599 21.14 7.57 -14.34
N ALA A 600 20.03 6.84 -14.14
CA ALA A 600 19.60 6.34 -12.84
C ALA A 600 20.19 4.96 -12.49
N GLY A 601 21.21 4.52 -13.23
CA GLY A 601 22.00 3.35 -12.94
C GLY A 601 21.74 2.11 -13.77
N GLY A 602 22.32 0.99 -13.32
CA GLY A 602 22.40 -0.27 -14.06
C GLY A 602 23.52 -0.33 -15.10
N ALA A 603 24.38 0.68 -15.15
CA ALA A 603 25.53 0.74 -16.04
C ALA A 603 26.53 -0.42 -15.79
N ILE A 604 27.41 -0.65 -16.76
CA ILE A 604 28.55 -1.57 -16.60
C ILE A 604 29.50 -0.97 -15.55
N PRO A 605 30.04 -1.76 -14.58
CA PRO A 605 31.03 -1.26 -13.63
C PRO A 605 32.19 -0.56 -14.35
N LEU A 606 32.63 0.57 -13.78
CA LEU A 606 33.72 1.36 -14.36
C LEU A 606 35.01 0.51 -14.47
N PRO A 607 35.83 0.74 -15.51
CA PRO A 607 37.14 0.10 -15.63
C PRO A 607 38.02 0.34 -14.40
N GLU A 608 38.94 -0.59 -14.14
CA GLU A 608 39.92 -0.45 -13.06
C GLU A 608 40.70 0.86 -13.20
N GLY A 609 40.78 1.63 -12.11
CA GLY A 609 41.43 2.94 -12.07
C GLY A 609 40.52 4.15 -12.32
N VAL A 610 39.26 3.98 -12.72
CA VAL A 610 38.30 5.10 -12.87
C VAL A 610 37.43 5.22 -11.61
N THR A 611 37.50 6.35 -10.90
CA THR A 611 36.68 6.63 -9.72
C THR A 611 35.27 7.11 -10.11
N GLN A 612 34.34 7.11 -9.17
CA GLN A 612 33.00 7.66 -9.40
C GLN A 612 33.06 9.16 -9.71
N GLU A 613 33.87 9.91 -8.96
CA GLU A 613 34.08 11.36 -9.15
C GLU A 613 34.57 11.70 -10.56
N MET A 614 35.49 10.90 -11.13
CA MET A 614 35.96 11.07 -12.51
C MET A 614 34.85 10.81 -13.56
N GLU A 615 33.93 9.89 -13.27
CA GLU A 615 32.78 9.60 -14.15
C GLU A 615 31.71 10.70 -14.03
N ASP A 616 31.44 11.18 -12.82
CA ASP A 616 30.52 12.28 -12.56
C ASP A 616 31.01 13.58 -13.23
N GLU A 617 32.31 13.88 -13.16
CA GLU A 617 32.95 14.96 -13.93
C GLU A 617 32.85 14.73 -15.43
N ARG A 618 33.05 13.50 -15.93
CA ARG A 618 32.90 13.16 -17.36
C ARG A 618 31.47 13.44 -17.84
N ILE A 619 30.47 13.06 -17.04
CA ILE A 619 29.05 13.28 -17.35
C ILE A 619 28.71 14.77 -17.30
N ALA A 620 29.16 15.49 -16.27
CA ALA A 620 28.97 16.95 -16.13
C ALA A 620 29.58 17.73 -17.32
N ASN A 621 30.69 17.26 -17.87
CA ASN A 621 31.33 17.80 -19.07
C ASN A 621 30.71 17.32 -20.40
N GLY A 622 29.50 16.74 -20.37
CA GLY A 622 28.74 16.34 -21.56
C GLY A 622 29.02 14.91 -22.05
N GLY A 623 29.73 14.10 -21.27
CA GLY A 623 29.98 12.69 -21.55
C GLY A 623 28.70 11.87 -21.55
N LYS A 624 28.51 11.05 -22.60
CA LYS A 624 27.34 10.15 -22.68
C LYS A 624 27.55 8.90 -21.83
N ILE A 625 26.47 8.49 -21.16
CA ILE A 625 26.36 7.19 -20.49
C ILE A 625 25.87 6.16 -21.51
N ALA A 626 26.38 4.93 -21.42
CA ALA A 626 25.93 3.84 -22.27
C ALA A 626 24.64 3.22 -21.69
N ALA A 627 23.56 3.24 -22.48
CA ALA A 627 22.27 2.72 -22.07
C ALA A 627 22.37 1.21 -21.73
N PRO A 628 21.99 0.77 -20.51
CA PRO A 628 22.24 -0.60 -20.06
C PRO A 628 21.29 -1.57 -20.76
N ARG A 629 21.84 -2.54 -21.50
CA ARG A 629 21.09 -3.57 -22.23
C ARG A 629 21.79 -4.93 -22.08
N TRP A 630 22.00 -5.33 -20.83
CA TRP A 630 22.72 -6.57 -20.50
C TRP A 630 21.92 -7.81 -20.92
N PRO A 631 22.57 -8.91 -21.36
CA PRO A 631 21.92 -10.21 -21.51
C PRO A 631 21.38 -10.72 -20.17
N ILE A 632 20.19 -11.33 -20.17
CA ILE A 632 19.53 -11.83 -18.96
C ILE A 632 20.38 -12.89 -18.22
N GLU A 633 21.16 -13.67 -18.95
CA GLU A 633 22.12 -14.64 -18.40
C GLU A 633 23.21 -13.96 -17.57
N GLU A 634 23.74 -12.81 -18.03
CA GLU A 634 24.77 -12.06 -17.31
C GLU A 634 24.20 -11.36 -16.07
N VAL A 635 22.99 -10.79 -16.20
CA VAL A 635 22.26 -10.19 -15.08
C VAL A 635 22.06 -11.20 -13.96
N ILE A 636 21.59 -12.42 -14.29
CA ILE A 636 21.36 -13.50 -13.32
C ILE A 636 22.68 -14.05 -12.76
N LYS A 637 23.71 -14.19 -13.60
CA LYS A 637 25.03 -14.73 -13.19
C LYS A 637 25.74 -13.82 -12.19
N ARG A 638 25.69 -12.50 -12.39
CA ARG A 638 26.41 -11.53 -11.55
C ARG A 638 25.56 -10.87 -10.47
N GLY A 639 24.23 -10.87 -10.62
CA GLY A 639 23.32 -10.11 -9.77
C GLY A 639 23.46 -10.37 -8.26
N VAL A 640 23.88 -11.57 -7.85
CA VAL A 640 24.09 -11.88 -6.42
C VAL A 640 25.28 -11.10 -5.85
N GLN A 641 26.39 -11.03 -6.58
CA GLN A 641 27.57 -10.27 -6.18
C GLN A 641 27.28 -8.77 -6.27
N ASP A 642 26.67 -8.33 -7.38
CA ASP A 642 26.50 -6.91 -7.66
C ASP A 642 25.40 -6.28 -6.77
N ALA A 643 24.40 -7.03 -6.28
CA ALA A 643 23.41 -6.54 -5.31
C ALA A 643 24.01 -6.26 -3.92
N GLN A 644 25.19 -6.79 -3.60
CA GLN A 644 25.93 -6.53 -2.35
C GLN A 644 26.75 -5.23 -2.41
N LEU A 645 27.03 -4.73 -3.60
CA LEU A 645 27.73 -3.46 -3.80
C LEU A 645 26.75 -2.29 -3.73
N PRO A 646 27.19 -1.06 -3.40
CA PRO A 646 26.41 0.15 -3.68
C PRO A 646 25.98 0.16 -5.15
N LEU A 647 24.69 0.35 -5.42
CA LEU A 647 24.22 0.32 -6.81
C LEU A 647 24.63 1.61 -7.49
N ARG A 648 25.19 1.48 -8.69
CA ARG A 648 25.45 2.59 -9.62
C ARG A 648 24.31 2.69 -10.60
#